data_AF-A0A5C8C3J0-F1
#
_entry.id   AF-A0A5C8C3J0-F1
#
_cell.length_a   1.000
_cell.length_b   1.000
_cell.length_c   1.000
_cell.angle_alpha   90.00
_cell.angle_beta   90.00
_cell.angle_gamma   90.00
#
_symmetry.space_group_name_H-M   'P 1'
#
loop_
_entity.id
_entity.type
_entity.pdbx_description
1 polymer ?
#
loop_
_entity_poly.entity_id
_entity_poly.type
_entity_poly.pdbx_seq_one_letter_code
_entity_poly.pdbx_strand_id
1 'polypeptide(L)'
;MNLDLFPQDNVLSEIIPLNNVQELRFIDLFAGIGGFHLALSDLGAKCVFASEKDSHARSTYQANFDTSTFELNQDIRKIAPDQIPDHEILCAGFPCQPFSQAGLKKGFQDGEDSERGNLFFCIVDILETKKPLGFILENVRHLVNHDEGQTFQTILTLLDQAGYTVYHQILKASDYNVPQHRPRVFLVGFRKDIIQNIHFNFPQKKPLTYTMSDIFGESCEKQVGFTLRVGGKGSKIDDRRNWEFYRVNGEVKRIGLVEAQRMMTFPDDFQFPVSKTQAMKQLGNSVCVEVVRQVATQVIKNIQNIVIQQEDSQMTIKRNKGELSEIYALCKLIQQQFIAYGNEYAEITDKTIQVIKVHTYKNEICLSKSHLDIIEHDNNVKKIALNSFITETDISQMLDTIQQGKSTFSHVIIDEKVNLLGLDKSKGTSYEKADITISFVEEYKVFEQQGTSIKSFLGNSPTLLNASQATNFIFKINGLDVEKIDTINSIKTSAKIKDRILAIENNGGALEFVECENQVYEDTLRKVDSKMPEILADALLGFFKKSFRNRLCEYITMMEDKNFATQIEFRLKDFVKSTMFGIFPTQVWDGKLSANSVLLVNQQGELVFYHTNHDHVLKEFFYQHTFFDTPSSTRHRFGSIYQENGQLYFKLNLQLRLAMS
;
A
#
# COMPACT_ATOMS: atom_id res chain seq x y z
N MET A 1 -44.25 -22.10 13.29
CA MET A 1 -43.56 -22.71 12.14
C MET A 1 -42.70 -21.59 11.60
N ASN A 2 -41.40 -21.57 11.93
CA ASN A 2 -40.48 -20.56 11.42
C ASN A 2 -40.49 -20.68 9.90
N LEU A 3 -40.94 -19.64 9.22
CA LEU A 3 -40.75 -19.52 7.79
C LEU A 3 -39.28 -19.12 7.59
N ASP A 4 -38.40 -20.13 7.67
CA ASP A 4 -37.07 -20.12 7.06
C ASP A 4 -37.28 -20.04 5.54
N LEU A 5 -37.72 -18.87 5.05
CA LEU A 5 -37.94 -18.62 3.62
C LEU A 5 -36.63 -18.63 2.83
N PHE A 6 -35.49 -18.64 3.51
CA PHE A 6 -34.16 -18.72 2.94
C PHE A 6 -33.28 -19.53 3.90
N PRO A 7 -32.81 -20.74 3.54
CA PRO A 7 -31.86 -21.45 4.38
C PRO A 7 -30.63 -20.55 4.58
N GLN A 8 -30.22 -20.36 5.84
CA GLN A 8 -29.01 -19.60 6.21
C GLN A 8 -27.72 -20.21 5.61
N ASP A 9 -27.82 -21.39 5.01
CA ASP A 9 -26.71 -22.29 4.70
C ASP A 9 -25.87 -21.97 3.46
N ASN A 10 -25.96 -20.78 2.84
CA ASN A 10 -25.03 -20.47 1.74
C ASN A 10 -24.64 -19.00 1.51
N VAL A 11 -25.15 -18.04 2.29
CA VAL A 11 -24.69 -16.63 2.18
C VAL A 11 -23.58 -16.34 3.18
N LEU A 12 -23.64 -16.92 4.38
CA LEU A 12 -22.62 -16.79 5.40
C LEU A 12 -21.34 -17.60 5.10
N SER A 13 -21.40 -18.60 4.23
CA SER A 13 -20.22 -19.39 3.82
C SER A 13 -19.32 -18.65 2.81
N GLU A 14 -19.84 -17.66 2.09
CA GLU A 14 -19.07 -16.78 1.18
C GLU A 14 -18.64 -15.44 1.82
N ILE A 15 -19.20 -15.10 2.98
CA ILE A 15 -18.78 -13.95 3.78
C ILE A 15 -17.76 -14.48 4.78
N ILE A 16 -16.53 -13.96 4.71
CA ILE A 16 -15.48 -14.35 5.66
C ILE A 16 -16.00 -14.07 7.07
N PRO A 17 -15.95 -15.05 8.01
CA PRO A 17 -16.46 -14.85 9.36
C PRO A 17 -15.79 -13.63 9.99
N LEU A 18 -16.61 -12.73 10.55
CA LEU A 18 -16.25 -11.44 11.15
C LEU A 18 -15.25 -11.51 12.33
N ASN A 19 -14.65 -12.66 12.60
CA ASN A 19 -13.83 -12.88 13.78
C ASN A 19 -12.49 -12.12 13.76
N ASN A 20 -12.10 -11.48 12.65
CA ASN A 20 -10.88 -10.67 12.55
C ASN A 20 -11.05 -9.29 11.87
N VAL A 21 -12.28 -8.87 11.53
CA VAL A 21 -12.54 -7.52 10.99
C VAL A 21 -13.46 -6.82 11.98
N GLN A 22 -13.12 -5.60 12.40
CA GLN A 22 -13.92 -4.78 13.31
C GLN A 22 -15.41 -4.79 12.88
N GLU A 23 -16.34 -5.00 13.84
CA GLU A 23 -17.79 -5.05 13.59
C GLU A 23 -18.27 -3.83 12.77
N LEU A 24 -18.74 -4.04 11.53
CA LEU A 24 -19.14 -2.96 10.62
C LEU A 24 -20.34 -2.20 11.16
N ARG A 25 -20.25 -0.87 11.22
CA ARG A 25 -21.33 -0.01 11.71
C ARG A 25 -22.05 0.67 10.56
N PHE A 26 -23.36 0.82 10.68
CA PHE A 26 -24.16 1.54 9.70
C PHE A 26 -25.15 2.52 10.33
N ILE A 27 -25.62 3.46 9.53
CA ILE A 27 -26.72 4.35 9.89
C ILE A 27 -27.92 4.17 8.95
N ASP A 28 -29.12 4.34 9.49
CA ASP A 28 -30.39 4.12 8.79
C ASP A 28 -31.20 5.43 8.70
N LEU A 29 -31.07 6.14 7.58
CA LEU A 29 -31.75 7.41 7.33
C LEU A 29 -33.08 7.19 6.60
N PHE A 30 -34.11 7.94 7.01
CA PHE A 30 -35.48 7.73 6.51
C PHE A 30 -35.93 6.28 6.79
N ALA A 31 -35.65 5.84 8.01
CA ALA A 31 -35.61 4.42 8.37
C ALA A 31 -36.96 3.70 8.19
N GLY A 32 -38.07 4.43 8.25
CA GLY A 32 -39.41 3.87 8.20
C GLY A 32 -39.60 2.83 9.31
N ILE A 33 -39.82 1.59 8.89
CA ILE A 33 -39.95 0.43 9.79
C ILE A 33 -38.69 -0.45 9.84
N GLY A 34 -37.55 0.04 9.36
CA GLY A 34 -36.24 -0.63 9.49
C GLY A 34 -35.97 -1.74 8.49
N GLY A 35 -36.42 -1.57 7.24
CA GLY A 35 -36.10 -2.53 6.18
C GLY A 35 -34.60 -2.61 5.86
N PHE A 36 -33.87 -1.48 5.92
CA PHE A 36 -32.41 -1.48 5.86
C PHE A 36 -31.79 -2.06 7.13
N HIS A 37 -32.27 -1.64 8.30
CA HIS A 37 -31.80 -2.15 9.59
C HIS A 37 -31.80 -3.68 9.64
N LEU A 38 -32.94 -4.29 9.32
CA LEU A 38 -33.10 -5.74 9.33
C LEU A 38 -32.11 -6.41 8.36
N ALA A 39 -32.05 -5.93 7.10
CA ALA A 39 -31.19 -6.52 6.09
C ALA A 39 -29.69 -6.47 6.45
N LEU A 40 -29.21 -5.37 7.04
CA LEU A 40 -27.81 -5.22 7.42
C LEU A 40 -27.47 -5.95 8.73
N SER A 41 -28.40 -5.98 9.69
CA SER A 41 -28.22 -6.71 10.95
C SER A 41 -28.19 -8.22 10.74
N ASP A 42 -29.00 -8.74 9.81
CA ASP A 42 -28.94 -10.15 9.37
C ASP A 42 -27.56 -10.54 8.80
N LEU A 43 -26.81 -9.57 8.28
CA LEU A 43 -25.46 -9.75 7.74
C LEU A 43 -24.36 -9.48 8.78
N GLY A 44 -24.72 -9.24 10.04
CA GLY A 44 -23.79 -8.99 11.14
C GLY A 44 -23.27 -7.56 11.27
N ALA A 45 -23.84 -6.59 10.53
CA ALA A 45 -23.52 -5.17 10.72
C ALA A 45 -24.37 -4.56 11.85
N LYS A 46 -23.83 -3.57 12.55
CA LYS A 46 -24.46 -2.94 13.72
C LYS A 46 -24.98 -1.54 13.43
N CYS A 47 -26.26 -1.30 13.73
CA CYS A 47 -26.83 0.05 13.63
C CYS A 47 -26.29 0.94 14.76
N VAL A 48 -25.80 2.13 14.42
CA VAL A 48 -25.30 3.12 15.41
C VAL A 48 -26.08 4.43 15.40
N PHE A 49 -26.96 4.64 14.43
CA PHE A 49 -27.84 5.80 14.36
C PHE A 49 -28.99 5.54 13.38
N ALA A 50 -30.20 5.97 13.72
CA ALA A 50 -31.33 5.93 12.81
C ALA A 50 -32.11 7.26 12.86
N SER A 51 -32.72 7.66 11.74
CA SER A 51 -33.55 8.86 11.68
C SER A 51 -34.89 8.58 10.99
N GLU A 52 -35.99 8.80 11.72
CA GLU A 52 -37.35 8.68 11.22
C GLU A 52 -38.28 9.73 11.86
N LYS A 53 -39.10 10.39 11.05
CA LYS A 53 -39.96 11.49 11.48
C LYS A 53 -41.38 11.07 11.83
N ASP A 54 -41.92 10.05 11.18
CA ASP A 54 -43.28 9.55 11.40
C ASP A 54 -43.34 8.80 12.73
N SER A 55 -44.14 9.31 13.68
CA SER A 55 -44.23 8.73 15.03
C SER A 55 -44.76 7.30 15.05
N HIS A 56 -45.63 6.95 14.09
CA HIS A 56 -46.13 5.58 13.97
C HIS A 56 -45.05 4.63 13.45
N ALA A 57 -44.25 5.06 12.47
CA ALA A 57 -43.11 4.30 11.97
C ALA A 57 -42.06 4.08 13.06
N ARG A 58 -41.75 5.12 13.85
CA ARG A 58 -40.88 5.00 15.04
C ARG A 58 -41.42 4.00 16.05
N SER A 59 -42.73 4.01 16.33
CA SER A 59 -43.36 3.07 17.25
C SER A 59 -43.18 1.62 16.77
N THR A 60 -43.38 1.39 15.46
CA THR A 60 -43.11 0.09 14.84
C THR A 60 -41.62 -0.28 14.89
N TYR A 61 -40.72 0.66 14.62
CA TYR A 61 -39.27 0.45 14.68
C TYR A 61 -38.82 0.02 16.10
N GLN A 62 -39.26 0.75 17.13
CA GLN A 62 -38.93 0.48 18.53
C GLN A 62 -39.51 -0.84 19.06
N ALA A 63 -40.58 -1.35 18.46
CA ALA A 63 -41.14 -2.64 18.82
C ALA A 63 -40.33 -3.83 18.29
N ASN A 64 -39.45 -3.60 17.31
CA ASN A 64 -38.70 -4.66 16.62
C ASN A 64 -37.18 -4.56 16.78
N PHE A 65 -36.64 -3.39 17.17
CA PHE A 65 -35.21 -3.16 17.31
C PHE A 65 -34.88 -2.55 18.68
N ASP A 66 -33.76 -2.97 19.27
CA ASP A 66 -33.28 -2.42 20.54
C ASP A 66 -32.66 -1.03 20.37
N THR A 67 -33.53 -0.03 20.30
CA THR A 67 -33.16 1.39 20.20
C THR A 67 -32.52 1.98 21.47
N SER A 68 -32.31 1.19 22.53
CA SER A 68 -31.53 1.66 23.68
C SER A 68 -30.02 1.71 23.38
N THR A 69 -29.58 1.02 22.33
CA THR A 69 -28.17 0.86 21.96
C THR A 69 -27.65 1.92 20.99
N PHE A 70 -28.53 2.76 20.42
CA PHE A 70 -28.19 3.84 19.47
C PHE A 70 -29.24 4.96 19.47
N GLU A 71 -28.93 6.12 18.90
CA GLU A 71 -29.89 7.22 18.81
C GLU A 71 -30.92 7.02 17.68
N LEU A 72 -32.22 7.07 18.03
CA LEU A 72 -33.33 7.17 17.06
C LEU A 72 -33.82 8.63 16.96
N ASN A 73 -33.19 9.37 16.06
CA ASN A 73 -33.46 10.78 15.76
C ASN A 73 -34.83 10.98 15.10
N GLN A 74 -35.46 12.13 15.35
CA GLN A 74 -36.80 12.47 14.85
C GLN A 74 -36.80 13.28 13.56
N ASP A 75 -35.78 14.10 13.31
CA ASP A 75 -35.75 14.99 12.16
C ASP A 75 -34.30 15.25 11.76
N ILE A 76 -33.86 14.60 10.70
CA ILE A 76 -32.48 14.66 10.20
C ILE A 76 -32.00 16.10 9.92
N ARG A 77 -32.92 17.03 9.70
CA ARG A 77 -32.61 18.46 9.46
C ARG A 77 -32.21 19.22 10.73
N LYS A 78 -32.44 18.64 11.91
CA LYS A 78 -32.21 19.28 13.22
C LYS A 78 -30.95 18.79 13.92
N ILE A 79 -30.27 17.79 13.35
CA ILE A 79 -29.00 17.29 13.87
C ILE A 79 -27.89 17.75 12.96
N ALA A 80 -26.80 18.24 13.56
CA ALA A 80 -25.64 18.64 12.77
C ALA A 80 -24.87 17.38 12.33
N PRO A 81 -24.36 17.30 11.09
CA PRO A 81 -23.70 16.09 10.58
C PRO A 81 -22.56 15.56 11.46
N ASP A 82 -21.83 16.43 12.16
CA ASP A 82 -20.74 16.09 13.08
C ASP A 82 -21.21 15.36 14.34
N GLN A 83 -22.46 15.54 14.76
CA GLN A 83 -23.07 14.88 15.91
C GLN A 83 -23.48 13.43 15.63
N ILE A 84 -23.57 13.05 14.35
CA ILE A 84 -23.89 11.68 13.95
C ILE A 84 -22.68 10.78 14.25
N PRO A 85 -22.84 9.60 14.88
CA PRO A 85 -21.74 8.67 15.13
C PRO A 85 -20.96 8.28 13.86
N ASP A 86 -19.68 7.96 14.03
CA ASP A 86 -18.89 7.36 12.94
C ASP A 86 -19.50 6.04 12.50
N HIS A 87 -19.47 5.77 11.19
CA HIS A 87 -20.07 4.60 10.59
C HIS A 87 -19.38 4.28 9.25
N GLU A 88 -19.39 3.00 8.88
CA GLU A 88 -18.77 2.53 7.65
C GLU A 88 -19.76 2.53 6.48
N ILE A 89 -21.07 2.36 6.75
CA ILE A 89 -22.11 2.31 5.73
C ILE A 89 -23.24 3.28 6.04
N LEU A 90 -23.63 4.11 5.07
CA LEU A 90 -24.84 4.95 5.16
C LEU A 90 -25.97 4.32 4.34
N CYS A 91 -27.14 4.11 4.94
CA CYS A 91 -28.34 3.65 4.23
C CYS A 91 -29.41 4.75 4.20
N ALA A 92 -30.08 4.94 3.06
CA ALA A 92 -31.17 5.91 2.96
C ALA A 92 -32.22 5.57 1.88
N GLY A 93 -33.48 5.39 2.30
CA GLY A 93 -34.65 5.31 1.42
C GLY A 93 -35.32 6.68 1.28
N PHE A 94 -34.67 7.62 0.61
CA PHE A 94 -35.08 9.03 0.65
C PHE A 94 -36.29 9.33 -0.25
N PRO A 95 -37.18 10.28 0.14
CA PRO A 95 -38.33 10.62 -0.67
C PRO A 95 -37.93 11.32 -1.97
N CYS A 96 -38.62 11.00 -3.08
CA CYS A 96 -38.41 11.60 -4.39
C CYS A 96 -38.93 13.06 -4.41
N GLN A 97 -38.03 14.05 -4.33
CA GLN A 97 -38.34 15.48 -4.42
C GLN A 97 -37.60 16.12 -5.62
N PRO A 98 -38.21 17.06 -6.37
CA PRO A 98 -37.51 17.80 -7.43
C PRO A 98 -36.42 18.73 -6.85
N PHE A 99 -35.29 18.86 -7.55
CA PHE A 99 -34.25 19.86 -7.24
C PHE A 99 -34.59 21.16 -8.00
N SER A 100 -34.83 22.27 -7.29
CA SER A 100 -35.03 23.56 -7.97
C SER A 100 -33.70 24.12 -8.46
N GLN A 101 -33.69 24.76 -9.65
CA GLN A 101 -32.47 25.31 -10.29
C GLN A 101 -31.78 26.43 -9.51
N ALA A 102 -32.41 27.02 -8.49
CA ALA A 102 -31.87 28.14 -7.71
C ALA A 102 -30.75 27.74 -6.71
N GLY A 103 -30.65 26.46 -6.35
CA GLY A 103 -29.74 25.97 -5.29
C GLY A 103 -28.27 25.79 -5.71
N LEU A 104 -27.93 25.84 -7.00
CA LEU A 104 -26.57 25.58 -7.50
C LEU A 104 -25.58 26.75 -7.27
N LYS A 105 -26.02 27.90 -6.73
CA LYS A 105 -25.25 29.17 -6.73
C LYS A 105 -25.08 29.90 -5.39
N LYS A 106 -25.46 29.34 -4.24
CA LYS A 106 -25.27 30.04 -2.95
C LYS A 106 -24.28 29.30 -2.06
N GLY A 107 -23.13 29.94 -1.86
CA GLY A 107 -22.10 29.51 -0.92
C GLY A 107 -22.54 29.60 0.53
N PHE A 108 -21.75 28.95 1.38
CA PHE A 108 -21.90 28.82 2.83
C PHE A 108 -22.00 30.16 3.57
N GLN A 109 -23.17 30.78 3.60
CA GLN A 109 -23.62 31.76 4.59
C GLN A 109 -25.08 32.14 4.28
N ASP A 110 -25.96 31.97 5.27
CA ASP A 110 -27.23 32.67 5.50
C ASP A 110 -28.48 31.79 5.71
N GLY A 111 -29.15 32.06 6.85
CA GLY A 111 -30.60 32.16 6.96
C GLY A 111 -31.38 30.89 7.29
N GLU A 112 -32.06 30.91 8.45
CA GLU A 112 -32.87 29.83 9.03
C GLU A 112 -34.10 29.35 8.21
N ASP A 113 -34.32 29.79 6.96
CA ASP A 113 -35.57 29.43 6.25
C ASP A 113 -35.48 29.26 4.71
N SER A 114 -34.28 29.08 4.13
CA SER A 114 -34.18 28.87 2.67
C SER A 114 -33.28 27.71 2.25
N GLU A 115 -33.80 26.88 1.35
CA GLU A 115 -33.08 25.99 0.42
C GLU A 115 -32.37 24.73 1.01
N ARG A 116 -32.22 24.59 2.34
CA ARG A 116 -31.81 23.34 3.04
C ARG A 116 -32.94 22.29 3.20
N GLY A 117 -34.09 22.49 2.56
CA GLY A 117 -35.30 21.69 2.78
C GLY A 117 -35.37 20.34 2.04
N ASN A 118 -34.50 20.09 1.07
CA ASN A 118 -34.48 18.83 0.32
C ASN A 118 -33.64 17.79 1.07
N LEU A 119 -34.30 16.70 1.44
CA LEU A 119 -33.76 15.65 2.31
C LEU A 119 -32.54 14.94 1.71
N PHE A 120 -32.33 15.04 0.39
CA PHE A 120 -31.13 14.55 -0.27
C PHE A 120 -29.89 15.37 0.10
N PHE A 121 -29.97 16.69 0.30
CA PHE A 121 -28.81 17.48 0.72
C PHE A 121 -28.35 17.12 2.12
N CYS A 122 -29.27 16.75 3.03
CA CYS A 122 -28.88 16.20 4.33
C CYS A 122 -28.02 14.94 4.19
N ILE A 123 -28.29 14.08 3.19
CA ILE A 123 -27.46 12.91 2.90
C ILE A 123 -26.06 13.36 2.45
N VAL A 124 -25.98 14.32 1.52
CA VAL A 124 -24.71 14.84 1.01
C VAL A 124 -23.88 15.47 2.13
N ASP A 125 -24.48 16.30 2.99
CA ASP A 125 -23.80 16.92 4.13
C ASP A 125 -23.20 15.87 5.08
N ILE A 126 -23.91 14.77 5.31
CA ILE A 126 -23.44 13.65 6.14
C ILE A 126 -22.32 12.87 5.43
N LEU A 127 -22.44 12.63 4.12
CA LEU A 127 -21.38 11.98 3.34
C LEU A 127 -20.09 12.80 3.34
N GLU A 128 -20.17 14.12 3.17
CA GLU A 128 -19.02 15.03 3.19
C GLU A 128 -18.35 15.12 4.57
N THR A 129 -19.17 15.10 5.63
CA THR A 129 -18.69 15.24 7.01
C THR A 129 -18.16 13.92 7.59
N LYS A 130 -18.96 12.86 7.51
CA LYS A 130 -18.67 11.55 8.15
C LYS A 130 -17.86 10.62 7.27
N LYS A 131 -17.91 10.82 5.94
CA LYS A 131 -17.09 10.09 4.97
C LYS A 131 -17.14 8.56 5.16
N PRO A 132 -18.32 7.90 5.22
CA PRO A 132 -18.41 6.44 5.33
C PRO A 132 -17.70 5.72 4.17
N LEU A 133 -17.30 4.46 4.38
CA LEU A 133 -16.63 3.65 3.34
C LEU A 133 -17.51 3.43 2.11
N GLY A 134 -18.82 3.28 2.34
CA GLY A 134 -19.80 3.23 1.27
C GLY A 134 -21.20 3.65 1.68
N PHE A 135 -22.11 3.71 0.72
CA PHE A 135 -23.51 4.00 0.97
C PHE A 135 -24.45 3.16 0.09
N ILE A 136 -25.70 3.02 0.54
CA ILE A 136 -26.80 2.40 -0.20
C ILE A 136 -28.00 3.36 -0.16
N LEU A 137 -28.34 3.93 -1.32
CA LEU A 137 -29.54 4.75 -1.48
C LEU A 137 -30.57 3.98 -2.30
N GLU A 138 -31.85 4.12 -1.93
CA GLU A 138 -32.97 3.54 -2.67
C GLU A 138 -33.97 4.63 -3.06
N ASN A 139 -34.55 4.50 -4.26
CA ASN A 139 -35.67 5.32 -4.68
C ASN A 139 -36.55 4.64 -5.73
N VAL A 140 -37.66 5.27 -6.10
CA VAL A 140 -38.56 4.81 -7.16
C VAL A 140 -37.86 4.81 -8.52
N ARG A 141 -38.17 3.82 -9.38
CA ARG A 141 -37.58 3.68 -10.72
C ARG A 141 -37.68 4.93 -11.61
N HIS A 142 -38.71 5.77 -11.38
CA HIS A 142 -38.96 6.95 -12.20
C HIS A 142 -37.96 8.07 -11.92
N LEU A 143 -37.21 8.01 -10.82
CA LEU A 143 -36.16 8.98 -10.50
C LEU A 143 -35.15 9.12 -11.64
N VAL A 144 -34.78 8.00 -12.29
CA VAL A 144 -33.80 7.96 -13.39
C VAL A 144 -34.23 8.83 -14.57
N ASN A 145 -35.53 8.93 -14.84
CA ASN A 145 -36.09 9.68 -15.96
C ASN A 145 -36.81 10.95 -15.52
N HIS A 146 -36.73 11.31 -14.24
CA HIS A 146 -37.42 12.47 -13.69
C HIS A 146 -36.80 13.75 -14.26
N ASP A 147 -37.63 14.71 -14.67
CA ASP A 147 -37.20 15.98 -15.25
C ASP A 147 -36.22 15.78 -16.43
N GLU A 148 -36.60 14.88 -17.35
CA GLU A 148 -35.78 14.49 -18.51
C GLU A 148 -34.38 13.94 -18.13
N GLY A 149 -34.24 13.42 -16.90
CA GLY A 149 -32.99 12.88 -16.35
C GLY A 149 -32.13 13.90 -15.60
N GLN A 150 -32.48 15.19 -15.61
CA GLN A 150 -31.68 16.25 -14.97
C GLN A 150 -31.56 16.06 -13.45
N THR A 151 -32.67 15.67 -12.81
CA THR A 151 -32.70 15.38 -11.36
C THR A 151 -31.72 14.27 -10.99
N PHE A 152 -31.68 13.20 -11.79
CA PHE A 152 -30.79 12.07 -11.55
C PHE A 152 -29.32 12.41 -11.81
N GLN A 153 -29.02 13.17 -12.87
CA GLN A 153 -27.66 13.64 -13.14
C GLN A 153 -27.14 14.57 -12.04
N THR A 154 -28.00 15.41 -11.48
CA THR A 154 -27.66 16.27 -10.34
C THR A 154 -27.29 15.44 -9.12
N ILE A 155 -28.07 14.39 -8.80
CA ILE A 155 -27.75 13.43 -7.73
C ILE A 155 -26.38 12.80 -7.95
N LEU A 156 -26.11 12.27 -9.15
CA LEU A 156 -24.82 11.65 -9.45
C LEU A 156 -23.65 12.63 -9.32
N THR A 157 -23.84 13.87 -9.78
CA THR A 157 -22.83 14.94 -9.68
C THR A 157 -22.54 15.29 -8.22
N LEU A 158 -23.56 15.45 -7.38
CA LEU A 158 -23.38 15.78 -5.96
C LEU A 158 -22.69 14.64 -5.20
N LEU A 159 -23.04 13.39 -5.48
CA LEU A 159 -22.38 12.23 -4.86
C LEU A 159 -20.92 12.09 -5.32
N ASP A 160 -20.64 12.40 -6.58
CA ASP A 160 -19.28 12.42 -7.13
C ASP A 160 -18.42 13.52 -6.46
N GLN A 161 -19.00 14.71 -6.27
CA GLN A 161 -18.39 15.86 -5.57
C GLN A 161 -18.16 15.58 -4.08
N ALA A 162 -19.07 14.85 -3.43
CA ALA A 162 -18.90 14.38 -2.06
C ALA A 162 -17.77 13.32 -1.92
N GLY A 163 -17.13 12.92 -3.02
CA GLY A 163 -15.94 12.07 -3.01
C GLY A 163 -16.23 10.57 -3.22
N TYR A 164 -17.34 10.22 -3.88
CA TYR A 164 -17.74 8.82 -4.07
C TYR A 164 -17.80 8.40 -5.54
N THR A 165 -17.36 7.18 -5.84
CA THR A 165 -17.63 6.50 -7.12
C THR A 165 -18.99 5.81 -7.01
N VAL A 166 -19.92 6.15 -7.90
CA VAL A 166 -21.33 5.73 -7.79
C VAL A 166 -21.73 4.75 -8.89
N TYR A 167 -22.35 3.65 -8.48
CA TYR A 167 -22.97 2.63 -9.32
C TYR A 167 -24.48 2.67 -9.12
N HIS A 168 -25.26 2.48 -10.18
CA HIS A 168 -26.72 2.46 -10.07
C HIS A 168 -27.36 1.39 -10.95
N GLN A 169 -28.44 0.78 -10.47
CA GLN A 169 -29.21 -0.21 -11.23
C GLN A 169 -30.67 -0.23 -10.77
N ILE A 170 -31.59 -0.49 -11.70
CA ILE A 170 -32.99 -0.77 -11.37
C ILE A 170 -33.13 -2.25 -11.05
N LEU A 171 -33.48 -2.55 -9.81
CA LEU A 171 -33.68 -3.90 -9.29
C LEU A 171 -35.17 -4.18 -9.08
N LYS A 172 -35.62 -5.38 -9.45
CA LYS A 172 -37.00 -5.85 -9.24
C LYS A 172 -36.99 -6.94 -8.17
N ALA A 173 -37.90 -6.87 -7.20
CA ALA A 173 -37.99 -7.91 -6.17
C ALA A 173 -38.22 -9.32 -6.76
N SER A 174 -38.98 -9.43 -7.87
CA SER A 174 -39.15 -10.68 -8.62
C SER A 174 -37.85 -11.30 -9.17
N ASP A 175 -36.81 -10.49 -9.38
CA ASP A 175 -35.51 -10.97 -9.85
C ASP A 175 -34.67 -11.56 -8.70
N TYR A 176 -35.18 -11.52 -7.46
CA TYR A 176 -34.51 -12.01 -6.24
C TYR A 176 -35.42 -12.96 -5.44
N ASN A 177 -36.21 -13.78 -6.15
CA ASN A 177 -37.13 -14.77 -5.58
C ASN A 177 -38.20 -14.20 -4.62
N VAL A 178 -38.61 -12.95 -4.81
CA VAL A 178 -39.72 -12.34 -4.06
C VAL A 178 -40.90 -12.08 -5.01
N PRO A 179 -42.10 -12.61 -4.75
CA PRO A 179 -43.24 -12.52 -5.67
C PRO A 179 -43.92 -11.14 -5.64
N GLN A 180 -43.15 -10.08 -5.86
CA GLN A 180 -43.65 -8.71 -5.95
C GLN A 180 -43.01 -7.99 -7.15
N HIS A 181 -43.86 -7.38 -7.98
CA HIS A 181 -43.43 -6.48 -9.03
C HIS A 181 -43.08 -5.12 -8.42
N ARG A 182 -41.90 -5.00 -7.79
CA ARG A 182 -41.39 -3.77 -7.15
C ARG A 182 -40.05 -3.34 -7.76
N PRO A 183 -40.05 -2.65 -8.92
CA PRO A 183 -38.84 -2.04 -9.47
C PRO A 183 -38.43 -0.80 -8.67
N ARG A 184 -37.17 -0.73 -8.25
CA ARG A 184 -36.55 0.38 -7.52
C ARG A 184 -35.15 0.65 -8.05
N VAL A 185 -34.75 1.91 -8.07
CA VAL A 185 -33.36 2.27 -8.38
C VAL A 185 -32.57 2.21 -7.09
N PHE A 186 -31.45 1.51 -7.13
CA PHE A 186 -30.45 1.52 -6.08
C PHE A 186 -29.24 2.31 -6.56
N LEU A 187 -28.72 3.18 -5.70
CA LEU A 187 -27.43 3.83 -5.90
C LEU A 187 -26.49 3.33 -4.80
N VAL A 188 -25.35 2.80 -5.21
CA VAL A 188 -24.31 2.30 -4.33
C VAL A 188 -23.07 3.12 -4.59
N GLY A 189 -22.48 3.69 -3.54
CA GLY A 189 -21.27 4.50 -3.65
C GLY A 189 -20.15 3.99 -2.78
N PHE A 190 -18.92 4.19 -3.25
CA PHE A 190 -17.69 3.84 -2.54
C PHE A 190 -16.73 5.03 -2.51
N ARG A 191 -16.09 5.27 -1.36
CA ARG A 191 -15.24 6.45 -1.13
C ARG A 191 -13.97 6.43 -1.99
N LYS A 192 -13.74 7.46 -2.80
CA LYS A 192 -12.67 7.51 -3.84
C LYS A 192 -11.24 7.44 -3.28
N ASP A 193 -11.01 7.97 -2.08
CA ASP A 193 -9.67 8.07 -1.46
C ASP A 193 -9.16 6.75 -0.89
N ILE A 194 -10.07 5.88 -0.44
CA ILE A 194 -9.75 4.54 0.08
C ILE A 194 -9.74 3.52 -1.05
N ILE A 195 -10.51 3.76 -2.11
CA ILE A 195 -10.95 2.72 -3.02
C ILE A 195 -10.58 3.08 -4.47
N GLN A 196 -9.35 2.75 -4.87
CA GLN A 196 -8.90 2.90 -6.27
C GLN A 196 -9.21 1.62 -7.06
N ASN A 197 -9.91 1.75 -8.19
CA ASN A 197 -10.28 0.65 -9.11
C ASN A 197 -11.29 -0.39 -8.59
N ILE A 198 -12.39 0.01 -7.92
CA ILE A 198 -13.51 -0.92 -7.67
C ILE A 198 -14.18 -1.35 -8.99
N HIS A 199 -14.46 -2.64 -9.08
CA HIS A 199 -15.42 -3.21 -10.02
C HIS A 199 -16.64 -3.73 -9.25
N PHE A 200 -17.58 -2.84 -8.91
CA PHE A 200 -18.81 -3.22 -8.23
C PHE A 200 -19.83 -3.74 -9.25
N ASN A 201 -20.41 -4.90 -8.96
CA ASN A 201 -21.51 -5.47 -9.70
C ASN A 201 -22.70 -5.65 -8.75
N PHE A 202 -23.88 -5.23 -9.20
CA PHE A 202 -25.13 -5.54 -8.51
C PHE A 202 -25.39 -7.04 -8.47
N PRO A 203 -26.14 -7.54 -7.47
CA PRO A 203 -26.36 -8.97 -7.29
C PRO A 203 -27.04 -9.62 -8.51
N GLN A 204 -26.58 -10.82 -8.84
CA GLN A 204 -27.12 -11.63 -9.92
C GLN A 204 -28.58 -12.04 -9.64
N LYS A 205 -29.36 -12.17 -10.70
CA LYS A 205 -30.78 -12.55 -10.59
C LYS A 205 -30.92 -13.99 -10.12
N LYS A 206 -31.90 -14.23 -9.26
CA LYS A 206 -32.30 -15.57 -8.79
C LYS A 206 -33.60 -15.99 -9.48
N PRO A 207 -33.75 -17.27 -9.87
CA PRO A 207 -35.01 -17.79 -10.37
C PRO A 207 -36.15 -17.59 -9.36
N LEU A 208 -37.35 -17.28 -9.87
CA LEU A 208 -38.56 -17.17 -9.05
C LEU A 208 -39.14 -18.57 -8.82
N THR A 209 -39.02 -19.06 -7.59
CA THR A 209 -39.61 -20.32 -7.11
C THR A 209 -40.68 -20.07 -6.04
N TYR A 210 -40.62 -18.94 -5.34
CA TYR A 210 -41.61 -18.50 -4.35
C TYR A 210 -42.59 -17.51 -4.98
N THR A 211 -43.87 -17.83 -4.99
CA THR A 211 -44.93 -17.16 -5.74
C THR A 211 -46.03 -16.59 -4.84
N MET A 212 -46.99 -15.83 -5.39
CA MET A 212 -48.16 -15.42 -4.60
C MET A 212 -48.99 -16.61 -4.12
N SER A 213 -48.93 -17.76 -4.78
CA SER A 213 -49.61 -18.96 -4.28
C SER A 213 -49.03 -19.37 -2.92
N ASP A 214 -47.72 -19.26 -2.76
CA ASP A 214 -47.03 -19.56 -1.51
C ASP A 214 -47.29 -18.48 -0.44
N ILE A 215 -47.45 -17.21 -0.85
CA ILE A 215 -47.85 -16.11 0.05
C ILE A 215 -49.23 -16.37 0.64
N PHE A 216 -50.21 -16.75 -0.19
CA PHE A 216 -51.59 -17.02 0.22
C PHE A 216 -51.77 -18.43 0.82
N GLY A 217 -50.83 -19.35 0.61
CA GLY A 217 -50.96 -20.76 0.96
C GLY A 217 -51.97 -21.52 0.10
N GLU A 218 -52.39 -20.95 -1.03
CA GLU A 218 -53.46 -21.43 -1.91
C GLU A 218 -53.15 -21.06 -3.37
N SER A 219 -53.79 -21.71 -4.35
CA SER A 219 -53.54 -21.41 -5.76
C SER A 219 -53.94 -19.98 -6.13
N CYS A 220 -52.98 -19.15 -6.50
CA CYS A 220 -53.19 -17.78 -6.96
C CYS A 220 -52.94 -17.67 -8.47
N GLU A 221 -53.82 -16.99 -9.19
CA GLU A 221 -53.70 -16.81 -10.65
C GLU A 221 -52.41 -16.06 -11.05
N LYS A 222 -51.95 -15.13 -10.20
CA LYS A 222 -50.74 -14.36 -10.44
C LYS A 222 -49.56 -14.97 -9.71
N GLN A 223 -48.51 -15.33 -10.43
CA GLN A 223 -47.25 -15.75 -9.78
C GLN A 223 -46.54 -14.59 -9.07
N VAL A 224 -46.60 -13.37 -9.63
CA VAL A 224 -45.97 -12.17 -9.09
C VAL A 224 -47.04 -11.13 -8.74
N GLY A 225 -47.04 -10.69 -7.49
CA GLY A 225 -47.95 -9.69 -6.95
C GLY A 225 -47.65 -8.26 -7.41
N PHE A 226 -48.59 -7.36 -7.18
CA PHE A 226 -48.44 -5.94 -7.50
C PHE A 226 -47.54 -5.22 -6.50
N THR A 227 -47.01 -4.05 -6.88
CA THR A 227 -46.31 -3.16 -5.94
C THR A 227 -47.28 -2.73 -4.84
N LEU A 228 -46.94 -2.97 -3.58
CA LEU A 228 -47.66 -2.38 -2.45
C LEU A 228 -47.47 -0.85 -2.49
N ARG A 229 -48.58 -0.11 -2.47
CA ARG A 229 -48.59 1.37 -2.60
C ARG A 229 -49.68 2.01 -1.76
N VAL A 230 -49.51 3.28 -1.42
CA VAL A 230 -50.47 4.05 -0.62
C VAL A 230 -51.66 4.54 -1.47
N GLY A 231 -51.46 4.79 -2.78
CA GLY A 231 -52.50 5.26 -3.71
C GLY A 231 -53.22 4.13 -4.47
N GLY A 232 -54.49 4.35 -4.87
CA GLY A 232 -55.28 3.36 -5.61
C GLY A 232 -55.94 2.28 -4.74
N LYS A 233 -56.05 2.51 -3.43
CA LYS A 233 -56.79 1.65 -2.48
C LYS A 233 -58.29 1.67 -2.83
N GLY A 234 -58.94 0.52 -2.78
CA GLY A 234 -60.36 0.31 -3.07
C GLY A 234 -60.69 0.10 -4.55
N SER A 235 -59.68 0.09 -5.44
CA SER A 235 -59.88 -0.20 -6.85
C SER A 235 -60.36 -1.64 -7.06
N LYS A 236 -61.38 -1.82 -7.92
CA LYS A 236 -61.91 -3.15 -8.28
C LYS A 236 -60.82 -4.00 -8.95
N ILE A 237 -60.97 -5.33 -8.92
CA ILE A 237 -59.94 -6.26 -9.43
C ILE A 237 -59.51 -6.01 -10.89
N ASP A 238 -60.43 -5.55 -11.74
CA ASP A 238 -60.19 -5.26 -13.16
C ASP A 238 -59.73 -3.80 -13.42
N ASP A 239 -59.58 -2.97 -12.38
CA ASP A 239 -59.05 -1.61 -12.52
C ASP A 239 -57.52 -1.66 -12.68
N ARG A 240 -56.98 -0.91 -13.64
CA ARG A 240 -55.52 -0.74 -13.82
C ARG A 240 -54.78 -0.23 -12.57
N ARG A 241 -55.51 0.36 -11.62
CA ARG A 241 -55.01 0.86 -10.33
C ARG A 241 -55.13 -0.17 -9.20
N ASN A 242 -55.71 -1.35 -9.45
CA ASN A 242 -55.72 -2.43 -8.46
C ASN A 242 -54.28 -2.81 -8.09
N TRP A 243 -54.09 -3.02 -6.79
CA TRP A 243 -52.87 -3.61 -6.24
C TRP A 243 -53.17 -4.54 -5.06
N GLU A 244 -54.41 -4.56 -4.56
CA GLU A 244 -54.78 -5.24 -3.32
C GLU A 244 -55.71 -6.44 -3.51
N PHE A 245 -56.37 -6.61 -4.67
CA PHE A 245 -57.25 -7.74 -4.93
C PHE A 245 -56.62 -8.77 -5.88
N TYR A 246 -56.76 -10.04 -5.54
CA TYR A 246 -56.22 -11.20 -6.24
C TYR A 246 -57.30 -12.28 -6.41
N ARG A 247 -57.21 -13.09 -7.48
CA ARG A 247 -58.01 -14.31 -7.61
C ARG A 247 -57.23 -15.47 -6.99
N VAL A 248 -57.77 -16.03 -5.91
CA VAL A 248 -57.17 -17.13 -5.14
C VAL A 248 -58.22 -18.23 -5.02
N ASN A 249 -57.91 -19.43 -5.55
CA ASN A 249 -58.85 -20.54 -5.71
C ASN A 249 -60.17 -20.15 -6.41
N GLY A 250 -60.11 -19.20 -7.36
CA GLY A 250 -61.27 -18.70 -8.10
C GLY A 250 -62.06 -17.59 -7.40
N GLU A 251 -61.76 -17.26 -6.14
CA GLU A 251 -62.42 -16.19 -5.38
C GLU A 251 -61.58 -14.91 -5.35
N VAL A 252 -62.26 -13.75 -5.30
CA VAL A 252 -61.58 -12.46 -5.16
C VAL A 252 -61.23 -12.23 -3.69
N LYS A 253 -59.94 -12.39 -3.35
CA LYS A 253 -59.41 -12.10 -2.02
C LYS A 253 -58.65 -10.78 -2.01
N ARG A 254 -58.79 -10.03 -0.92
CA ARG A 254 -57.97 -8.85 -0.64
C ARG A 254 -56.72 -9.27 0.11
N ILE A 255 -55.56 -8.73 -0.28
CA ILE A 255 -54.31 -8.94 0.46
C ILE A 255 -54.44 -8.40 1.88
N GLY A 256 -54.09 -9.25 2.86
CA GLY A 256 -54.04 -8.89 4.27
C GLY A 256 -52.66 -8.39 4.69
N LEU A 257 -52.53 -8.15 6.00
CA LEU A 257 -51.28 -7.67 6.60
C LEU A 257 -50.17 -8.73 6.49
N VAL A 258 -50.49 -9.99 6.79
CA VAL A 258 -49.54 -11.11 6.79
C VAL A 258 -48.98 -11.34 5.38
N GLU A 259 -49.85 -11.34 4.37
CA GLU A 259 -49.41 -11.51 2.98
C GLU A 259 -48.55 -10.33 2.52
N ALA A 260 -48.93 -9.09 2.88
CA ALA A 260 -48.16 -7.90 2.56
C ALA A 260 -46.78 -7.88 3.25
N GLN A 261 -46.71 -8.32 4.50
CA GLN A 261 -45.48 -8.46 5.28
C GLN A 261 -44.52 -9.47 4.62
N ARG A 262 -45.02 -10.65 4.25
CA ARG A 262 -44.25 -11.67 3.52
C ARG A 262 -43.81 -11.19 2.13
N MET A 263 -44.67 -10.49 1.40
CA MET A 263 -44.31 -9.88 0.10
C MET A 263 -43.19 -8.85 0.21
N MET A 264 -43.02 -8.22 1.37
CA MET A 264 -41.94 -7.27 1.68
C MET A 264 -40.76 -7.94 2.40
N THR A 265 -40.83 -9.26 2.60
CA THR A 265 -39.81 -10.12 3.25
C THR A 265 -39.48 -9.73 4.69
N PHE A 266 -40.48 -9.26 5.44
CA PHE A 266 -40.36 -9.12 6.89
C PHE A 266 -40.64 -10.46 7.60
N PRO A 267 -39.98 -10.76 8.74
CA PRO A 267 -40.21 -11.96 9.54
C PRO A 267 -41.66 -12.05 10.01
N ASP A 268 -42.24 -13.25 10.11
CA ASP A 268 -43.65 -13.44 10.50
C ASP A 268 -43.97 -12.90 11.92
N ASP A 269 -42.97 -12.83 12.81
CA ASP A 269 -43.07 -12.31 14.18
C ASP A 269 -42.83 -10.79 14.29
N PHE A 270 -42.61 -10.10 13.16
CA PHE A 270 -42.44 -8.64 13.12
C PHE A 270 -43.70 -7.91 13.62
N GLN A 271 -43.52 -7.06 14.62
CA GLN A 271 -44.60 -6.42 15.37
C GLN A 271 -45.07 -5.12 14.71
N PHE A 272 -46.39 -4.92 14.61
CA PHE A 272 -47.00 -3.67 14.16
C PHE A 272 -47.90 -3.10 15.28
N PRO A 273 -47.37 -2.28 16.20
CA PRO A 273 -48.12 -1.68 17.32
C PRO A 273 -49.00 -0.49 16.86
N VAL A 274 -49.62 -0.62 15.68
CA VAL A 274 -50.40 0.42 15.01
C VAL A 274 -51.64 -0.20 14.35
N SER A 275 -52.57 0.63 13.88
CA SER A 275 -53.74 0.11 13.15
C SER A 275 -53.32 -0.65 11.89
N LYS A 276 -54.09 -1.67 11.48
CA LYS A 276 -53.85 -2.42 10.23
C LYS A 276 -53.69 -1.50 9.01
N THR A 277 -54.43 -0.40 8.96
CA THR A 277 -54.30 0.60 7.89
C THR A 277 -52.95 1.29 7.89
N GLN A 278 -52.45 1.65 9.08
CA GLN A 278 -51.13 2.28 9.23
C GLN A 278 -50.00 1.27 8.94
N ALA A 279 -50.14 0.02 9.38
CA ALA A 279 -49.19 -1.05 9.07
C ALA A 279 -49.07 -1.29 7.55
N MET A 280 -50.20 -1.35 6.83
CA MET A 280 -50.20 -1.45 5.37
C MET A 280 -49.53 -0.25 4.69
N LYS A 281 -49.73 0.97 5.22
CA LYS A 281 -49.05 2.18 4.73
C LYS A 281 -47.53 2.10 4.93
N GLN A 282 -47.10 1.65 6.12
CA GLN A 282 -45.70 1.43 6.46
C GLN A 282 -45.04 0.41 5.51
N LEU A 283 -45.68 -0.75 5.28
CA LEU A 283 -45.20 -1.76 4.33
C LEU A 283 -45.11 -1.23 2.89
N GLY A 284 -46.10 -0.44 2.44
CA GLY A 284 -46.07 0.17 1.11
C GLY A 284 -44.89 1.12 0.90
N ASN A 285 -44.52 1.87 1.94
CA ASN A 285 -43.41 2.82 1.94
C ASN A 285 -42.04 2.18 2.22
N SER A 286 -42.01 0.97 2.79
CA SER A 286 -40.76 0.28 3.11
C SER A 286 -39.99 -0.18 1.85
N VAL A 287 -38.70 -0.44 2.03
CA VAL A 287 -37.88 -1.22 1.09
C VAL A 287 -38.22 -2.72 1.20
N CYS A 288 -37.97 -3.46 0.12
CA CYS A 288 -38.05 -4.93 0.15
C CYS A 288 -36.77 -5.48 0.79
N VAL A 289 -36.88 -6.10 1.97
CA VAL A 289 -35.73 -6.49 2.81
C VAL A 289 -34.77 -7.41 2.05
N GLU A 290 -35.26 -8.41 1.31
CA GLU A 290 -34.40 -9.33 0.56
C GLU A 290 -33.62 -8.64 -0.56
N VAL A 291 -34.20 -7.67 -1.26
CA VAL A 291 -33.46 -6.92 -2.30
C VAL A 291 -32.35 -6.09 -1.66
N VAL A 292 -32.64 -5.45 -0.52
CA VAL A 292 -31.62 -4.71 0.24
C VAL A 292 -30.54 -5.65 0.73
N ARG A 293 -30.90 -6.82 1.26
CA ARG A 293 -29.96 -7.85 1.74
C ARG A 293 -29.00 -8.26 0.63
N GLN A 294 -29.50 -8.56 -0.58
CA GLN A 294 -28.66 -8.90 -1.73
C GLN A 294 -27.69 -7.78 -2.14
N VAL A 295 -28.15 -6.52 -2.12
CA VAL A 295 -27.29 -5.36 -2.42
C VAL A 295 -26.25 -5.15 -1.32
N ALA A 296 -26.67 -5.19 -0.06
CA ALA A 296 -25.82 -5.02 1.12
C ALA A 296 -24.74 -6.11 1.19
N THR A 297 -25.06 -7.37 0.86
CA THR A 297 -24.06 -8.44 0.74
C THR A 297 -22.95 -8.06 -0.24
N GLN A 298 -23.28 -7.53 -1.43
CA GLN A 298 -22.26 -7.12 -2.39
C GLN A 298 -21.45 -5.92 -1.88
N VAL A 299 -22.09 -4.96 -1.21
CA VAL A 299 -21.41 -3.78 -0.63
C VAL A 299 -20.44 -4.20 0.47
N ILE A 300 -20.90 -5.00 1.44
CA ILE A 300 -20.08 -5.50 2.54
C ILE A 300 -18.92 -6.33 2.01
N LYS A 301 -19.15 -7.25 1.05
CA LYS A 301 -18.09 -8.05 0.42
C LYS A 301 -17.01 -7.17 -0.23
N ASN A 302 -17.41 -6.11 -0.93
CA ASN A 302 -16.45 -5.17 -1.53
C ASN A 302 -15.67 -4.41 -0.45
N ILE A 303 -16.35 -3.87 0.57
CA ILE A 303 -15.71 -3.16 1.68
C ILE A 303 -14.72 -4.08 2.42
N GLN A 304 -15.11 -5.31 2.73
CA GLN A 304 -14.24 -6.29 3.39
C GLN A 304 -13.02 -6.64 2.54
N ASN A 305 -13.20 -6.92 1.25
CA ASN A 305 -12.07 -7.17 0.35
C ASN A 305 -11.07 -6.01 0.34
N ILE A 306 -11.55 -4.77 0.46
CA ILE A 306 -10.70 -3.58 0.48
C ILE A 306 -10.02 -3.42 1.84
N VAL A 307 -10.74 -3.61 2.94
CA VAL A 307 -10.15 -3.54 4.29
C VAL A 307 -9.07 -4.61 4.44
N ILE A 308 -9.31 -5.83 3.96
CA ILE A 308 -8.31 -6.91 3.91
C ILE A 308 -7.12 -6.50 3.03
N GLN A 309 -7.37 -5.98 1.81
CA GLN A 309 -6.30 -5.44 0.96
C GLN A 309 -5.55 -4.28 1.63
N GLN A 310 -6.19 -3.47 2.48
CA GLN A 310 -5.60 -2.34 3.19
C GLN A 310 -4.85 -2.75 4.46
N GLU A 311 -5.27 -3.80 5.16
CA GLU A 311 -4.52 -4.44 6.24
C GLU A 311 -3.27 -5.14 5.67
N ASP A 312 -3.39 -5.80 4.51
CA ASP A 312 -2.24 -6.27 3.72
C ASP A 312 -1.37 -5.10 3.21
N SER A 313 -1.96 -3.93 2.94
CA SER A 313 -1.24 -2.71 2.53
C SER A 313 -0.56 -2.00 3.70
N GLN A 314 -1.07 -2.07 4.93
CA GLN A 314 -0.40 -1.52 6.12
C GLN A 314 0.86 -2.32 6.49
N MET A 315 1.00 -3.55 5.99
CA MET A 315 2.28 -4.29 6.02
C MET A 315 3.28 -3.87 4.94
N THR A 316 2.95 -2.92 4.06
CA THR A 316 3.93 -2.52 3.04
C THR A 316 4.92 -1.48 3.56
N ILE A 317 6.08 -1.97 3.99
CA ILE A 317 7.20 -1.13 4.40
C ILE A 317 7.77 -0.48 3.13
N LYS A 318 7.68 0.85 3.02
CA LYS A 318 8.34 1.61 1.95
C LYS A 318 9.86 1.41 2.07
N ARG A 319 10.43 0.67 1.12
CA ARG A 319 11.87 0.40 1.04
C ARG A 319 12.48 1.16 -0.13
N ASN A 320 13.77 1.49 -0.02
CA ASN A 320 14.53 2.05 -1.14
C ASN A 320 14.96 0.94 -2.11
N LYS A 321 15.36 1.30 -3.34
CA LYS A 321 15.80 0.32 -4.36
C LYS A 321 16.90 -0.63 -3.88
N GLY A 322 17.84 -0.15 -3.06
CA GLY A 322 18.92 -0.97 -2.52
C GLY A 322 18.40 -2.06 -1.59
N GLU A 323 17.56 -1.68 -0.62
CA GLU A 323 16.90 -2.62 0.30
C GLU A 323 16.06 -3.68 -0.46
N LEU A 324 15.35 -3.27 -1.51
CA LEU A 324 14.56 -4.20 -2.33
C LEU A 324 15.44 -5.13 -3.16
N SER A 325 16.59 -4.63 -3.61
CA SER A 325 17.54 -5.42 -4.39
C SER A 325 18.27 -6.46 -3.55
N GLU A 326 18.51 -6.19 -2.26
CA GLU A 326 19.00 -7.19 -1.30
C GLU A 326 18.01 -8.34 -1.14
N ILE A 327 16.72 -8.02 -0.97
CA ILE A 327 15.65 -9.03 -0.84
C ILE A 327 15.51 -9.82 -2.14
N TYR A 328 15.53 -9.15 -3.29
CA TYR A 328 15.55 -9.80 -4.59
C TYR A 328 16.71 -10.80 -4.74
N ALA A 329 17.93 -10.39 -4.36
CA ALA A 329 19.10 -11.25 -4.43
C ALA A 329 18.92 -12.51 -3.58
N LEU A 330 18.40 -12.36 -2.36
CA LEU A 330 18.16 -13.48 -1.47
C LEU A 330 17.08 -14.42 -2.01
N CYS A 331 15.95 -13.88 -2.47
CA CYS A 331 14.87 -14.63 -3.10
C CYS A 331 15.35 -15.44 -4.31
N LYS A 332 16.12 -14.79 -5.20
CA LYS A 332 16.69 -15.44 -6.39
C LYS A 332 17.72 -16.51 -6.01
N LEU A 333 18.56 -16.25 -5.01
CA LEU A 333 19.52 -17.21 -4.49
C LEU A 333 18.83 -18.46 -3.94
N ILE A 334 17.77 -18.31 -3.13
CA ILE A 334 16.99 -19.42 -2.58
C ILE A 334 16.37 -20.26 -3.69
N GLN A 335 15.84 -19.60 -4.73
CA GLN A 335 15.23 -20.27 -5.88
C GLN A 335 16.25 -21.11 -6.67
N GLN A 336 17.39 -20.52 -7.05
CA GLN A 336 18.32 -21.18 -7.99
C GLN A 336 19.35 -22.08 -7.29
N GLN A 337 19.75 -21.75 -6.06
CA GLN A 337 20.74 -22.45 -5.20
C GLN A 337 22.16 -22.55 -5.75
N PHE A 338 22.33 -22.71 -7.06
CA PHE A 338 23.60 -22.72 -7.75
C PHE A 338 23.92 -21.32 -8.25
N ILE A 339 25.02 -20.75 -7.77
CA ILE A 339 25.47 -19.40 -8.15
C ILE A 339 26.82 -19.52 -8.84
N ALA A 340 26.96 -18.90 -9.99
CA ALA A 340 28.22 -18.90 -10.72
C ALA A 340 29.18 -17.82 -10.23
N TYR A 341 30.48 -18.08 -10.33
CA TYR A 341 31.51 -17.09 -10.12
C TYR A 341 31.56 -16.09 -11.28
N GLY A 342 31.90 -14.84 -10.95
CA GLY A 342 32.19 -13.81 -11.95
C GLY A 342 33.66 -13.76 -12.33
N ASN A 343 33.94 -13.37 -13.57
CA ASN A 343 35.27 -12.94 -13.98
C ASN A 343 35.53 -11.46 -13.62
N GLU A 344 36.63 -10.89 -14.12
CA GLU A 344 37.06 -9.50 -13.86
C GLU A 344 36.12 -8.45 -14.47
N TYR A 345 35.16 -8.87 -15.32
CA TYR A 345 34.17 -8.03 -16.02
C TYR A 345 32.72 -8.31 -15.57
N ALA A 346 32.53 -9.05 -14.46
CA ALA A 346 31.22 -9.52 -13.98
C ALA A 346 30.47 -10.47 -14.92
N GLU A 347 31.16 -11.11 -15.85
CA GLU A 347 30.58 -12.16 -16.68
C GLU A 347 30.62 -13.50 -15.93
N ILE A 348 29.54 -14.27 -16.09
CA ILE A 348 29.37 -15.58 -15.46
C ILE A 348 30.38 -16.59 -16.03
N THR A 349 31.03 -17.33 -15.13
CA THR A 349 31.95 -18.43 -15.47
C THR A 349 31.29 -19.80 -15.31
N ASP A 350 32.00 -20.86 -15.71
CA ASP A 350 31.58 -22.26 -15.53
C ASP A 350 31.68 -22.75 -14.07
N LYS A 351 32.46 -22.05 -13.24
CA LYS A 351 32.61 -22.38 -11.82
C LYS A 351 31.39 -21.92 -11.03
N THR A 352 30.84 -22.81 -10.21
CA THR A 352 29.65 -22.54 -9.40
C THR A 352 29.84 -22.97 -7.94
N ILE A 353 29.06 -22.34 -7.07
CA ILE A 353 28.82 -22.79 -5.70
C ILE A 353 27.39 -23.30 -5.57
N GLN A 354 27.16 -24.27 -4.69
CA GLN A 354 25.82 -24.65 -4.26
C GLN A 354 25.57 -24.10 -2.86
N VAL A 355 24.65 -23.14 -2.74
CA VAL A 355 24.23 -22.61 -1.44
C VAL A 355 23.32 -23.63 -0.76
N ILE A 356 23.68 -24.03 0.46
CA ILE A 356 22.98 -25.04 1.25
C ILE A 356 22.26 -24.44 2.47
N LYS A 357 22.73 -23.29 2.96
CA LYS A 357 22.08 -22.57 4.07
C LYS A 357 22.19 -21.07 3.89
N VAL A 358 21.16 -20.35 4.31
CA VAL A 358 21.20 -18.91 4.54
C VAL A 358 20.93 -18.64 6.01
N HIS A 359 21.83 -17.89 6.63
CA HIS A 359 21.74 -17.43 8.01
C HIS A 359 21.32 -15.96 7.97
N THR A 360 20.17 -15.68 8.56
CA THR A 360 19.68 -14.32 8.80
C THR A 360 19.82 -14.00 10.29
N TYR A 361 19.58 -12.75 10.69
CA TYR A 361 19.63 -12.37 12.11
C TYR A 361 18.63 -13.17 12.98
N LYS A 362 17.49 -13.56 12.41
CA LYS A 362 16.40 -14.25 13.14
C LYS A 362 16.34 -15.76 12.90
N ASN A 363 16.77 -16.22 11.73
CA ASN A 363 16.46 -17.57 11.25
C ASN A 363 17.66 -18.22 10.56
N GLU A 364 17.77 -19.54 10.70
CA GLU A 364 18.58 -20.40 9.82
C GLU A 364 17.67 -21.04 8.77
N ILE A 365 17.97 -20.85 7.50
CA ILE A 365 17.18 -21.35 6.38
C ILE A 365 18.00 -22.45 5.68
N CYS A 366 17.61 -23.71 5.87
CA CYS A 366 18.23 -24.85 5.20
C CYS A 366 17.59 -25.06 3.83
N LEU A 367 18.44 -25.14 2.78
CA LEU A 367 18.00 -25.26 1.39
C LEU A 367 18.14 -26.70 0.90
N SER A 368 17.06 -27.23 0.34
CA SER A 368 17.04 -28.51 -0.38
C SER A 368 16.47 -28.33 -1.79
N LYS A 369 16.56 -29.38 -2.62
CA LYS A 369 16.06 -29.34 -4.00
C LYS A 369 14.56 -29.06 -4.15
N SER A 370 13.74 -29.32 -3.12
CA SER A 370 12.27 -29.23 -3.23
C SER A 370 11.59 -28.40 -2.13
N HIS A 371 12.30 -28.13 -1.04
CA HIS A 371 11.79 -27.42 0.11
C HIS A 371 12.89 -26.60 0.79
N LEU A 372 12.47 -25.61 1.57
CA LEU A 372 13.30 -24.93 2.54
C LEU A 372 12.75 -25.19 3.95
N ASP A 373 13.65 -25.42 4.90
CA ASP A 373 13.33 -25.56 6.32
C ASP A 373 13.81 -24.28 7.03
N ILE A 374 12.87 -23.48 7.53
CA ILE A 374 13.16 -22.26 8.31
C ILE A 374 13.19 -22.65 9.78
N ILE A 375 14.35 -22.51 10.41
CA ILE A 375 14.58 -22.77 11.82
C ILE A 375 14.60 -21.42 12.54
N GLU A 376 13.57 -21.16 13.34
CA GLU A 376 13.41 -19.92 14.14
C GLU A 376 14.21 -20.03 15.46
N HIS A 377 14.51 -18.88 16.11
CA HIS A 377 15.30 -18.82 17.36
C HIS A 377 14.75 -19.68 18.53
N ASP A 378 13.46 -20.01 18.52
CA ASP A 378 12.81 -20.89 19.49
C ASP A 378 12.87 -22.39 19.13
N ASN A 379 13.68 -22.74 18.12
CA ASN A 379 13.80 -24.07 17.49
C ASN A 379 12.52 -24.56 16.80
N ASN A 380 11.57 -23.68 16.50
CA ASN A 380 10.43 -24.03 15.66
C ASN A 380 10.90 -24.20 14.19
N VAL A 381 10.45 -25.26 13.53
CA VAL A 381 10.84 -25.58 12.14
C VAL A 381 9.64 -25.46 11.22
N LYS A 382 9.67 -24.47 10.33
CA LYS A 382 8.68 -24.29 9.26
C LYS A 382 9.20 -24.86 7.96
N LYS A 383 8.55 -25.90 7.46
CA LYS A 383 8.87 -26.55 6.19
C LYS A 383 8.01 -26.00 5.07
N ILE A 384 8.63 -25.44 4.04
CA ILE A 384 7.94 -24.77 2.93
C ILE A 384 8.42 -25.35 1.60
N ALA A 385 7.50 -25.71 0.70
CA ALA A 385 7.86 -26.17 -0.63
C ALA A 385 8.43 -25.01 -1.46
N LEU A 386 9.54 -25.22 -2.18
CA LEU A 386 10.25 -24.17 -2.89
C LEU A 386 9.36 -23.45 -3.93
N ASN A 387 8.56 -24.22 -4.67
CA ASN A 387 7.61 -23.69 -5.67
C ASN A 387 6.46 -22.89 -5.05
N SER A 388 6.13 -23.13 -3.78
CA SER A 388 5.15 -22.32 -3.04
C SER A 388 5.79 -21.09 -2.39
N PHE A 389 7.11 -21.11 -2.20
CA PHE A 389 7.85 -20.00 -1.63
C PHE A 389 8.07 -18.89 -2.66
N ILE A 390 8.60 -19.21 -3.84
CA ILE A 390 8.79 -18.22 -4.90
C ILE A 390 8.81 -18.86 -6.29
N THR A 391 8.10 -18.24 -7.22
CA THR A 391 8.04 -18.67 -8.62
C THR A 391 8.94 -17.80 -9.52
N GLU A 392 9.24 -18.27 -10.72
CA GLU A 392 9.96 -17.46 -11.73
C GLU A 392 9.17 -16.20 -12.10
N THR A 393 7.84 -16.28 -12.11
CA THR A 393 6.96 -15.14 -12.34
C THR A 393 7.11 -14.09 -11.23
N ASP A 394 7.18 -14.51 -9.96
CA ASP A 394 7.40 -13.60 -8.83
C ASP A 394 8.75 -12.88 -8.94
N ILE A 395 9.82 -13.61 -9.29
CA ILE A 395 11.16 -13.05 -9.50
C ILE A 395 11.16 -12.03 -10.63
N SER A 396 10.50 -12.32 -11.76
CA SER A 396 10.38 -11.38 -12.88
C SER A 396 9.62 -10.13 -12.47
N GLN A 397 8.50 -10.27 -11.77
CA GLN A 397 7.70 -9.13 -11.29
C GLN A 397 8.49 -8.27 -10.29
N MET A 398 9.25 -8.89 -9.38
CA MET A 398 10.14 -8.18 -8.46
C MET A 398 11.20 -7.38 -9.22
N LEU A 399 11.84 -8.00 -10.22
CA LEU A 399 12.86 -7.36 -11.04
C LEU A 399 12.30 -6.14 -11.80
N ASP A 400 11.16 -6.33 -12.49
CA ASP A 400 10.49 -5.27 -13.25
C ASP A 400 10.11 -4.10 -12.33
N THR A 401 9.57 -4.41 -11.15
CA THR A 401 9.21 -3.40 -10.15
C THR A 401 10.44 -2.63 -9.67
N ILE A 402 11.55 -3.32 -9.37
CA ILE A 402 12.78 -2.66 -8.91
C ILE A 402 13.34 -1.74 -9.99
N GLN A 403 13.34 -2.18 -11.24
CA GLN A 403 13.84 -1.39 -12.37
C GLN A 403 12.94 -0.16 -12.63
N GLN A 404 11.62 -0.35 -12.68
CA GLN A 404 10.65 0.72 -12.99
C GLN A 404 10.37 1.67 -11.81
N GLY A 405 10.55 1.20 -10.57
CA GLY A 405 10.25 1.95 -9.36
C GLY A 405 11.01 3.28 -9.29
N LYS A 406 10.37 4.32 -8.75
CA LYS A 406 11.00 5.62 -8.47
C LYS A 406 11.06 5.84 -6.96
N SER A 407 12.22 6.25 -6.45
CA SER A 407 12.43 6.54 -5.01
C SER A 407 12.19 5.34 -4.09
N THR A 408 11.43 5.51 -3.00
CA THR A 408 10.96 4.44 -2.10
C THR A 408 9.58 3.95 -2.52
N PHE A 409 9.38 2.65 -2.63
CA PHE A 409 8.11 2.03 -3.05
C PHE A 409 7.89 0.70 -2.32
N SER A 410 6.67 0.19 -2.40
CA SER A 410 6.26 -1.06 -1.77
C SER A 410 5.93 -2.13 -2.81
N HIS A 411 6.00 -3.39 -2.40
CA HIS A 411 5.61 -4.52 -3.24
C HIS A 411 5.14 -5.69 -2.38
N VAL A 412 3.88 -6.07 -2.51
CA VAL A 412 3.20 -7.05 -1.65
C VAL A 412 3.96 -8.38 -1.58
N ILE A 413 4.37 -8.93 -2.72
CA ILE A 413 5.15 -10.19 -2.75
C ILE A 413 6.47 -10.05 -1.98
N ILE A 414 7.11 -8.88 -2.02
CA ILE A 414 8.40 -8.65 -1.35
C ILE A 414 8.18 -8.56 0.17
N ASP A 415 7.13 -7.86 0.60
CA ASP A 415 6.77 -7.73 2.01
C ASP A 415 6.38 -9.08 2.64
N GLU A 416 5.60 -9.91 1.92
CA GLU A 416 5.32 -11.28 2.32
C GLU A 416 6.60 -12.10 2.51
N LYS A 417 7.56 -12.03 1.56
CA LYS A 417 8.81 -12.80 1.68
C LYS A 417 9.72 -12.26 2.78
N VAL A 418 9.75 -10.95 3.02
CA VAL A 418 10.50 -10.35 4.13
C VAL A 418 10.00 -10.89 5.47
N ASN A 419 8.69 -10.90 5.67
CA ASN A 419 8.08 -11.43 6.89
C ASN A 419 8.33 -12.93 7.02
N LEU A 420 8.15 -13.69 5.94
CA LEU A 420 8.33 -15.14 5.95
C LEU A 420 9.79 -15.55 6.24
N LEU A 421 10.76 -14.82 5.69
CA LEU A 421 12.18 -15.07 5.90
C LEU A 421 12.72 -14.42 7.17
N GLY A 422 11.92 -13.61 7.87
CA GLY A 422 12.33 -12.88 9.09
C GLY A 422 13.37 -11.79 8.84
N LEU A 423 13.33 -11.13 7.67
CA LEU A 423 14.31 -10.12 7.24
C LEU A 423 14.04 -8.71 7.80
N ASP A 424 13.21 -8.57 8.82
CA ASP A 424 12.96 -7.27 9.46
C ASP A 424 14.27 -6.73 10.03
N LYS A 425 14.89 -5.78 9.31
CA LYS A 425 15.96 -4.95 9.84
C LYS A 425 15.37 -4.14 11.01
N SER A 426 15.49 -4.65 12.23
CA SER A 426 15.35 -3.80 13.41
C SER A 426 16.37 -2.67 13.25
N LYS A 427 15.95 -1.41 13.39
CA LYS A 427 16.87 -0.26 13.42
C LYS A 427 17.76 -0.41 14.66
N GLY A 428 18.82 -1.20 14.51
CA GLY A 428 19.80 -1.52 15.51
C GLY A 428 21.17 -1.39 14.88
N THR A 429 22.07 -0.75 15.61
CA THR A 429 23.49 -0.59 15.30
C THR A 429 24.16 -1.91 14.93
N SER A 430 24.50 -2.17 13.67
CA SER A 430 25.42 -3.28 13.33
C SER A 430 26.57 -2.77 12.47
N TYR A 431 27.78 -2.97 12.99
CA TYR A 431 29.03 -2.68 12.33
C TYR A 431 29.50 -3.92 11.58
N GLU A 432 28.66 -4.40 10.67
CA GLU A 432 28.88 -5.64 9.89
C GLU A 432 28.85 -5.31 8.41
N LYS A 433 29.84 -5.78 7.64
CA LYS A 433 29.88 -5.60 6.17
C LYS A 433 29.08 -6.66 5.43
N ALA A 434 28.81 -7.79 6.08
CA ALA A 434 27.97 -8.85 5.53
C ALA A 434 26.51 -8.45 5.65
N ASP A 435 25.78 -8.54 4.54
CA ASP A 435 24.33 -8.31 4.51
C ASP A 435 23.57 -9.59 4.86
N ILE A 436 24.13 -10.74 4.48
CA ILE A 436 23.67 -12.08 4.83
C ILE A 436 24.88 -12.96 5.14
N THR A 437 24.63 -14.09 5.82
CA THR A 437 25.65 -15.13 5.97
C THR A 437 25.17 -16.38 5.25
N ILE A 438 26.01 -17.00 4.42
CA ILE A 438 25.63 -18.21 3.66
C ILE A 438 26.56 -19.36 3.97
N SER A 439 26.07 -20.58 3.85
CA SER A 439 26.92 -21.78 3.81
C SER A 439 26.77 -22.41 2.44
N PHE A 440 27.88 -22.78 1.81
CA PHE A 440 27.89 -23.31 0.45
C PHE A 440 28.88 -24.45 0.28
N VAL A 441 28.68 -25.23 -0.78
CA VAL A 441 29.58 -26.28 -1.23
C VAL A 441 30.26 -25.83 -2.53
N GLU A 442 31.57 -25.95 -2.58
CA GLU A 442 32.41 -25.74 -3.77
C GLU A 442 33.34 -26.95 -3.89
N GLU A 443 33.28 -27.68 -5.01
CA GLU A 443 34.17 -28.83 -5.27
C GLU A 443 34.29 -29.81 -4.08
N TYR A 444 33.15 -30.20 -3.48
CA TYR A 444 33.04 -31.08 -2.31
C TYR A 444 33.51 -30.51 -0.97
N LYS A 445 34.00 -29.26 -0.92
CA LYS A 445 34.33 -28.57 0.33
C LYS A 445 33.15 -27.76 0.81
N VAL A 446 32.86 -27.87 2.10
CA VAL A 446 31.81 -27.07 2.76
C VAL A 446 32.45 -25.82 3.34
N PHE A 447 31.88 -24.67 3.00
CA PHE A 447 32.21 -23.38 3.59
C PHE A 447 31.03 -22.95 4.46
N GLU A 448 31.22 -22.98 5.78
CA GLU A 448 30.17 -22.67 6.75
C GLU A 448 30.20 -21.20 7.15
N GLN A 449 29.02 -20.59 7.27
CA GLN A 449 28.84 -19.24 7.80
C GLN A 449 29.77 -18.16 7.18
N GLN A 450 29.79 -18.09 5.86
CA GLN A 450 30.56 -17.10 5.10
C GLN A 450 29.78 -15.78 5.00
N GLY A 451 30.32 -14.72 5.61
CA GLY A 451 29.72 -13.37 5.58
C GLY A 451 29.75 -12.78 4.18
N THR A 452 28.57 -12.53 3.61
CA THR A 452 28.40 -12.13 2.22
C THR A 452 27.76 -10.75 2.13
N SER A 453 28.45 -9.80 1.49
CA SER A 453 27.86 -8.51 1.14
C SER A 453 27.08 -8.61 -0.17
N ILE A 454 25.95 -7.92 -0.29
CA ILE A 454 25.15 -7.85 -1.51
C ILE A 454 25.42 -6.51 -2.20
N LYS A 455 25.78 -6.54 -3.48
CA LYS A 455 25.98 -5.34 -4.32
C LYS A 455 25.09 -5.40 -5.54
N SER A 456 24.08 -4.54 -5.60
CA SER A 456 23.13 -4.52 -6.71
C SER A 456 23.32 -3.33 -7.65
N PHE A 457 23.22 -3.61 -8.94
CA PHE A 457 23.24 -2.66 -10.05
C PHE A 457 21.86 -2.44 -10.68
N LEU A 458 20.78 -2.92 -10.04
CA LEU A 458 19.39 -2.69 -10.47
C LEU A 458 18.90 -1.27 -10.14
N GLY A 459 19.57 -0.59 -9.21
CA GLY A 459 19.26 0.77 -8.76
C GLY A 459 20.38 1.77 -9.04
N ASN A 460 20.56 2.72 -8.12
CA ASN A 460 21.72 3.61 -8.16
C ASN A 460 23.00 2.80 -7.94
N SER A 461 24.11 3.25 -8.53
CA SER A 461 25.45 2.66 -8.34
C SER A 461 25.74 2.33 -6.86
N PRO A 462 26.02 1.05 -6.54
CA PRO A 462 26.18 0.63 -5.16
C PRO A 462 27.42 1.29 -4.54
N THR A 463 27.34 1.61 -3.26
CA THR A 463 28.41 2.29 -2.54
C THR A 463 29.43 1.29 -2.00
N LEU A 464 30.71 1.53 -2.30
CA LEU A 464 31.84 0.88 -1.64
C LEU A 464 32.16 1.60 -0.33
N LEU A 465 32.23 2.94 -0.38
CA LEU A 465 32.50 3.80 0.75
C LEU A 465 31.54 4.99 0.74
N ASN A 466 30.73 5.10 1.79
CA ASN A 466 29.79 6.20 1.96
C ASN A 466 30.48 7.49 2.41
N ALA A 467 30.03 8.62 1.88
CA ALA A 467 30.44 9.93 2.32
C ALA A 467 30.00 10.19 3.77
N SER A 468 30.91 10.68 4.59
CA SER A 468 30.65 11.18 5.95
C SER A 468 31.68 12.23 6.33
N GLN A 469 31.49 12.97 7.42
CA GLN A 469 32.56 13.83 7.92
C GLN A 469 33.83 13.03 8.26
N ALA A 470 33.70 11.75 8.62
CA ALA A 470 34.85 10.90 8.88
C ALA A 470 35.67 10.55 7.64
N THR A 471 35.13 10.72 6.43
CA THR A 471 35.84 10.52 5.16
C THR A 471 36.36 11.81 4.54
N ASN A 472 36.46 12.89 5.32
CA ASN A 472 37.07 14.14 4.89
C ASN A 472 38.61 14.06 5.02
N PHE A 473 39.29 14.58 4.01
CA PHE A 473 40.74 14.75 3.91
C PHE A 473 41.03 16.24 4.00
N ILE A 474 41.92 16.64 4.92
CA ILE A 474 42.28 18.03 5.17
C ILE A 474 43.55 18.35 4.40
N PHE A 475 43.48 19.43 3.63
CA PHE A 475 44.59 20.01 2.90
C PHE A 475 44.91 21.37 3.48
N LYS A 476 46.16 21.61 3.82
CA LYS A 476 46.66 22.95 4.13
C LYS A 476 46.87 23.71 2.82
N ILE A 477 46.51 25.00 2.83
CA ILE A 477 46.74 25.90 1.71
C ILE A 477 47.96 26.76 2.02
N ASN A 478 49.04 26.58 1.26
CA ASN A 478 50.26 27.38 1.36
C ASN A 478 50.24 28.47 0.27
N GLY A 479 50.65 29.71 0.59
CA GLY A 479 50.84 30.76 -0.42
C GLY A 479 49.59 31.54 -0.85
N LEU A 480 48.43 31.30 -0.22
CA LEU A 480 47.19 32.04 -0.50
C LEU A 480 46.98 33.22 0.46
N ASP A 481 46.65 34.38 -0.07
CA ASP A 481 46.26 35.57 0.71
C ASP A 481 44.86 35.40 1.34
N VAL A 482 44.74 35.76 2.62
CA VAL A 482 43.51 35.68 3.43
C VAL A 482 42.38 36.52 2.81
N GLU A 483 42.70 37.62 2.13
CA GLU A 483 41.70 38.46 1.45
C GLU A 483 40.96 37.74 0.31
N LYS A 484 41.54 36.67 -0.23
CA LYS A 484 40.94 35.90 -1.34
C LYS A 484 39.90 34.88 -0.89
N ILE A 485 39.80 34.59 0.41
CA ILE A 485 38.93 33.54 0.96
C ILE A 485 37.48 33.75 0.54
N ASP A 486 36.92 34.94 0.81
CA ASP A 486 35.50 35.22 0.53
C ASP A 486 35.21 35.17 -0.97
N THR A 487 36.12 35.68 -1.79
CA THR A 487 36.01 35.65 -3.25
C THR A 487 35.96 34.21 -3.75
N ILE A 488 36.85 33.34 -3.29
CA ILE A 488 36.91 31.94 -3.72
C ILE A 488 35.69 31.15 -3.18
N ASN A 489 35.34 31.32 -1.90
CA ASN A 489 34.18 30.65 -1.30
C ASN A 489 32.85 31.10 -1.92
N SER A 490 32.77 32.29 -2.53
CA SER A 490 31.59 32.79 -3.22
C SER A 490 31.26 32.06 -4.53
N ILE A 491 32.19 31.27 -5.07
CA ILE A 491 31.98 30.49 -6.31
C ILE A 491 30.87 29.46 -6.08
N LYS A 492 29.79 29.53 -6.88
CA LYS A 492 28.56 28.71 -6.76
C LYS A 492 28.22 27.90 -8.03
N THR A 493 29.21 27.66 -8.89
CA THR A 493 29.03 26.87 -10.13
C THR A 493 28.65 25.41 -9.82
N SER A 494 28.13 24.69 -10.83
CA SER A 494 27.88 23.25 -10.71
C SER A 494 29.15 22.43 -10.44
N ALA A 495 30.32 22.95 -10.83
CA ALA A 495 31.64 22.38 -10.57
C ALA A 495 32.40 23.15 -9.47
N LYS A 496 31.70 23.81 -8.53
CA LYS A 496 32.29 24.74 -7.55
C LYS A 496 33.54 24.24 -6.83
N ILE A 497 33.65 22.95 -6.53
CA ILE A 497 34.81 22.40 -5.81
C ILE A 497 36.05 22.46 -6.70
N LYS A 498 35.95 22.02 -7.96
CA LYS A 498 37.00 22.17 -8.97
C LYS A 498 37.38 23.64 -9.14
N ASP A 499 36.38 24.50 -9.31
CA ASP A 499 36.61 25.91 -9.61
C ASP A 499 37.26 26.63 -8.43
N ARG A 500 36.95 26.24 -7.19
CA ARG A 500 37.61 26.73 -5.98
C ARG A 500 39.07 26.26 -5.90
N ILE A 501 39.35 24.98 -6.20
CA ILE A 501 40.72 24.47 -6.25
C ILE A 501 41.55 25.25 -7.29
N LEU A 502 41.03 25.42 -8.51
CA LEU A 502 41.70 26.19 -9.54
C LEU A 502 41.88 27.66 -9.14
N ALA A 503 40.91 28.26 -8.47
CA ALA A 503 41.03 29.62 -7.97
C ALA A 503 42.10 29.75 -6.88
N ILE A 504 42.25 28.75 -6.00
CA ILE A 504 43.37 28.69 -5.03
C ILE A 504 44.70 28.69 -5.78
N GLU A 505 44.87 27.79 -6.76
CA GLU A 505 46.10 27.64 -7.54
C GLU A 505 46.45 28.91 -8.36
N ASN A 506 45.46 29.51 -9.01
CA ASN A 506 45.63 30.74 -9.79
C ASN A 506 45.99 31.96 -8.94
N ASN A 507 45.70 31.92 -7.63
CA ASN A 507 46.09 32.96 -6.69
C ASN A 507 47.39 32.60 -5.93
N GLY A 508 48.18 31.65 -6.45
CA GLY A 508 49.47 31.24 -5.87
C GLY A 508 49.38 30.26 -4.71
N GLY A 509 48.17 29.79 -4.38
CA GLY A 509 47.94 28.80 -3.34
C GLY A 509 48.28 27.38 -3.79
N ALA A 510 48.87 26.57 -2.91
CA ALA A 510 49.10 25.14 -3.13
C ALA A 510 48.41 24.31 -2.03
N LEU A 511 47.73 23.23 -2.42
CA LEU A 511 47.09 22.31 -1.48
C LEU A 511 48.05 21.18 -1.12
N GLU A 512 48.33 21.02 0.17
CA GLU A 512 49.18 19.97 0.73
C GLU A 512 48.36 19.13 1.71
N PHE A 513 48.28 17.82 1.50
CA PHE A 513 47.56 16.93 2.42
C PHE A 513 48.23 16.92 3.80
N VAL A 514 47.41 17.01 4.86
CA VAL A 514 47.88 17.02 6.25
C VAL A 514 47.46 15.73 6.95
N GLU A 515 46.16 15.53 7.05
CA GLU A 515 45.54 14.45 7.83
C GLU A 515 44.10 14.21 7.36
N CYS A 516 43.53 13.07 7.72
CA CYS A 516 42.08 12.89 7.64
C CYS A 516 41.40 13.61 8.81
N GLU A 517 40.21 14.18 8.59
CA GLU A 517 39.47 14.86 9.66
C GLU A 517 39.11 13.91 10.82
N ASN A 518 39.00 12.62 10.55
CA ASN A 518 38.82 11.61 11.58
C ASN A 518 40.08 10.76 11.73
N GLN A 519 40.73 10.89 12.89
CA GLN A 519 41.95 10.16 13.21
C GLN A 519 41.77 8.64 13.18
N VAL A 520 40.62 8.13 13.61
CA VAL A 520 40.33 6.68 13.58
C VAL A 520 40.32 6.15 12.15
N TYR A 521 39.79 6.93 11.20
CA TYR A 521 39.86 6.57 9.80
C TYR A 521 41.28 6.60 9.26
N GLU A 522 42.06 7.64 9.60
CA GLU A 522 43.47 7.72 9.20
C GLU A 522 44.28 6.53 9.70
N ASP A 523 44.18 6.21 11.00
CA ASP A 523 44.87 5.08 11.61
C ASP A 523 44.46 3.76 10.95
N THR A 524 43.19 3.64 10.56
CA THR A 524 42.66 2.46 9.86
C THR A 524 43.23 2.34 8.45
N LEU A 525 43.30 3.44 7.70
CA LEU A 525 43.95 3.45 6.38
C LEU A 525 45.43 3.07 6.51
N ARG A 526 46.14 3.60 7.52
CA ARG A 526 47.55 3.30 7.77
C ARG A 526 47.81 1.84 8.14
N LYS A 527 46.81 1.15 8.73
CA LYS A 527 46.86 -0.31 8.99
C LYS A 527 46.74 -1.14 7.71
N VAL A 528 45.95 -0.69 6.73
CA VAL A 528 45.94 -1.33 5.40
C VAL A 528 47.32 -1.16 4.78
N ASP A 529 47.80 0.09 4.80
CA ASP A 529 49.05 0.45 4.20
C ASP A 529 49.52 1.81 4.75
N SER A 530 50.80 1.90 5.12
CA SER A 530 51.36 3.07 5.81
C SER A 530 51.26 4.41 5.07
N LYS A 531 51.09 4.40 3.73
CA LYS A 531 50.94 5.61 2.89
C LYS A 531 49.54 5.73 2.28
N MET A 532 48.58 4.92 2.72
CA MET A 532 47.24 4.91 2.14
C MET A 532 46.53 6.28 2.23
N PRO A 533 46.58 7.04 3.36
CA PRO A 533 45.99 8.38 3.41
C PRO A 533 46.56 9.31 2.34
N GLU A 534 47.87 9.31 2.14
CA GLU A 534 48.56 10.16 1.17
C GLU A 534 48.20 9.79 -0.27
N ILE A 535 48.17 8.48 -0.59
CA ILE A 535 47.78 7.99 -1.93
C ILE A 535 46.34 8.39 -2.24
N LEU A 536 45.42 8.18 -1.29
CA LEU A 536 44.02 8.52 -1.48
C LEU A 536 43.80 10.04 -1.55
N ALA A 537 44.54 10.83 -0.77
CA ALA A 537 44.48 12.28 -0.83
C ALA A 537 44.89 12.81 -2.21
N ASP A 538 45.98 12.28 -2.77
CA ASP A 538 46.45 12.66 -4.11
C ASP A 538 45.46 12.24 -5.20
N ALA A 539 44.97 11.00 -5.15
CA ALA A 539 43.94 10.52 -6.08
C ALA A 539 42.64 11.34 -5.99
N LEU A 540 42.22 11.71 -4.77
CA LEU A 540 41.03 12.51 -4.51
C LEU A 540 41.18 13.93 -5.04
N LEU A 541 42.36 14.55 -4.84
CA LEU A 541 42.67 15.86 -5.38
C LEU A 541 42.68 15.82 -6.91
N GLY A 542 43.31 14.81 -7.51
CA GLY A 542 43.30 14.57 -8.96
C GLY A 542 41.89 14.42 -9.54
N PHE A 543 41.00 13.70 -8.85
CA PHE A 543 39.59 13.56 -9.22
C PHE A 543 38.87 14.92 -9.24
N PHE A 544 38.95 15.70 -8.15
CA PHE A 544 38.28 17.00 -8.10
C PHE A 544 38.87 18.03 -9.08
N LYS A 545 40.16 17.90 -9.42
CA LYS A 545 40.81 18.69 -10.49
C LYS A 545 40.41 18.23 -11.91
N LYS A 546 39.80 17.05 -12.05
CA LYS A 546 39.51 16.37 -13.31
C LYS A 546 40.76 16.01 -14.11
N SER A 547 41.81 15.56 -13.42
CA SER A 547 43.05 15.09 -14.06
C SER A 547 42.91 13.72 -14.72
N PHE A 548 41.93 12.93 -14.27
CA PHE A 548 41.45 11.69 -14.89
C PHE A 548 39.91 11.70 -14.84
N ARG A 549 39.21 10.69 -15.39
CA ARG A 549 37.74 10.75 -15.44
C ARG A 549 37.14 10.62 -14.05
N ASN A 550 37.14 9.41 -13.51
CA ASN A 550 36.65 9.14 -12.16
C ASN A 550 36.89 7.70 -11.69
N ARG A 551 37.35 6.76 -12.54
CA ARG A 551 37.61 5.40 -12.08
C ARG A 551 38.90 5.36 -11.27
N LEU A 552 38.92 4.58 -10.20
CA LEU A 552 40.08 4.44 -9.33
C LEU A 552 41.29 3.90 -10.11
N CYS A 553 41.06 2.97 -11.04
CA CYS A 553 42.09 2.40 -11.90
C CYS A 553 42.71 3.39 -12.91
N GLU A 554 42.07 4.54 -13.16
CA GLU A 554 42.62 5.56 -14.06
C GLU A 554 43.65 6.44 -13.34
N TYR A 555 43.66 6.49 -12.01
CA TYR A 555 44.58 7.34 -11.24
C TYR A 555 46.06 6.99 -11.54
N ILE A 556 46.39 5.72 -11.66
CA ILE A 556 47.75 5.27 -11.97
C ILE A 556 48.24 5.74 -13.35
N THR A 557 47.34 6.11 -14.27
CA THR A 557 47.71 6.61 -15.61
C THR A 557 48.32 8.01 -15.57
N MET A 558 48.17 8.72 -14.45
CA MET A 558 48.80 10.02 -14.23
C MET A 558 50.27 9.93 -13.82
N MET A 559 50.75 8.74 -13.48
CA MET A 559 52.11 8.54 -12.96
C MET A 559 53.09 8.27 -14.10
N GLU A 560 54.20 9.01 -14.13
CA GLU A 560 55.25 8.83 -15.14
C GLU A 560 56.06 7.54 -14.92
N ASP A 561 56.36 7.20 -13.65
CA ASP A 561 57.08 5.98 -13.29
C ASP A 561 56.15 4.78 -13.25
N LYS A 562 56.27 3.90 -14.26
CA LYS A 562 55.48 2.68 -14.39
C LYS A 562 55.68 1.69 -13.24
N ASN A 563 56.88 1.58 -12.69
CA ASN A 563 57.13 0.65 -11.57
C ASN A 563 56.44 1.15 -10.31
N PHE A 564 56.49 2.46 -10.07
CA PHE A 564 55.78 3.08 -8.97
C PHE A 564 54.26 2.96 -9.16
N ALA A 565 53.75 3.18 -10.38
CA ALA A 565 52.34 3.03 -10.72
C ALA A 565 51.81 1.62 -10.39
N THR A 566 52.56 0.57 -10.75
CA THR A 566 52.24 -0.82 -10.42
C THR A 566 52.21 -1.07 -8.91
N GLN A 567 53.15 -0.49 -8.14
CA GLN A 567 53.11 -0.61 -6.67
C GLN A 567 51.85 0.04 -6.08
N ILE A 568 51.47 1.22 -6.58
CA ILE A 568 50.25 1.90 -6.15
C ILE A 568 49.00 1.10 -6.51
N GLU A 569 48.96 0.51 -7.71
CA GLU A 569 47.87 -0.36 -8.15
C GLU A 569 47.61 -1.50 -7.15
N PHE A 570 48.65 -2.24 -6.73
CA PHE A 570 48.50 -3.31 -5.74
C PHE A 570 47.96 -2.81 -4.39
N ARG A 571 48.46 -1.66 -3.92
CA ARG A 571 48.01 -1.04 -2.67
C ARG A 571 46.54 -0.62 -2.74
N LEU A 572 46.12 -0.07 -3.87
CA LEU A 572 44.72 0.31 -4.10
C LEU A 572 43.79 -0.91 -4.19
N LYS A 573 44.24 -2.01 -4.78
CA LYS A 573 43.50 -3.29 -4.77
C LYS A 573 43.29 -3.81 -3.35
N ASP A 574 44.31 -3.76 -2.50
CA ASP A 574 44.20 -4.14 -1.08
C ASP A 574 43.30 -3.18 -0.28
N PHE A 575 43.37 -1.88 -0.58
CA PHE A 575 42.45 -0.88 -0.01
C PHE A 575 41.00 -1.14 -0.38
N VAL A 576 40.70 -1.45 -1.65
CA VAL A 576 39.34 -1.74 -2.11
C VAL A 576 38.79 -2.98 -1.39
N LYS A 577 39.57 -4.06 -1.29
CA LYS A 577 39.19 -5.25 -0.52
C LYS A 577 38.94 -4.93 0.95
N SER A 578 39.86 -4.23 1.60
CA SER A 578 39.76 -3.90 3.01
C SER A 578 38.57 -2.97 3.29
N THR A 579 38.27 -2.05 2.37
CA THR A 579 37.10 -1.17 2.43
C THR A 579 35.79 -1.96 2.27
N MET A 580 35.78 -2.94 1.36
CA MET A 580 34.62 -3.81 1.16
C MET A 580 34.29 -4.62 2.40
N PHE A 581 35.31 -5.19 3.05
CA PHE A 581 35.10 -6.28 4.00
C PHE A 581 35.47 -5.98 5.46
N GLY A 582 36.20 -4.89 5.75
CA GLY A 582 36.67 -4.63 7.12
C GLY A 582 36.51 -3.19 7.61
N ILE A 583 36.77 -2.20 6.75
CA ILE A 583 36.95 -0.82 7.22
C ILE A 583 35.62 -0.08 7.38
N PHE A 584 35.41 0.49 8.56
CA PHE A 584 34.40 1.52 8.82
C PHE A 584 35.09 2.84 9.20
N PRO A 585 34.76 3.98 8.56
CA PRO A 585 35.47 5.25 8.83
C PRO A 585 35.42 5.75 10.27
N THR A 586 34.46 5.31 11.07
CA THR A 586 34.27 5.77 12.45
C THR A 586 34.70 4.74 13.49
N GLN A 587 35.28 3.61 13.09
CA GLN A 587 35.66 2.54 14.01
C GLN A 587 37.11 2.12 13.85
N VAL A 588 37.71 1.78 14.99
CA VAL A 588 39.05 1.20 15.04
C VAL A 588 38.99 -0.18 14.41
N TRP A 589 39.70 -0.36 13.31
CA TRP A 589 39.83 -1.66 12.66
C TRP A 589 40.98 -2.48 13.28
N ASP A 590 40.75 -3.75 13.57
CA ASP A 590 41.73 -4.68 14.14
C ASP A 590 42.48 -5.51 13.08
N GLY A 591 42.21 -5.24 11.79
CA GLY A 591 42.77 -5.98 10.66
C GLY A 591 41.95 -7.19 10.22
N LYS A 592 40.87 -7.55 10.93
CA LYS A 592 40.01 -8.68 10.57
C LYS A 592 38.93 -8.27 9.58
N LEU A 593 38.65 -9.17 8.63
CA LEU A 593 37.53 -9.01 7.71
C LEU A 593 36.24 -9.47 8.39
N SER A 594 35.20 -8.64 8.29
CA SER A 594 33.84 -8.92 8.76
C SER A 594 32.95 -9.59 7.71
N ALA A 595 33.47 -9.75 6.49
CA ALA A 595 32.85 -10.46 5.37
C ALA A 595 33.95 -11.05 4.48
N ASN A 596 33.61 -12.03 3.66
CA ASN A 596 34.56 -12.75 2.81
C ASN A 596 34.00 -13.10 1.42
N SER A 597 32.74 -12.79 1.15
CA SER A 597 32.15 -12.87 -0.20
C SER A 597 31.34 -11.64 -0.57
N VAL A 598 31.16 -11.46 -1.88
CA VAL A 598 30.15 -10.57 -2.46
C VAL A 598 29.21 -11.36 -3.35
N LEU A 599 27.91 -11.18 -3.13
CA LEU A 599 26.85 -11.57 -4.06
C LEU A 599 26.44 -10.34 -4.86
N LEU A 600 26.82 -10.31 -6.13
CA LEU A 600 26.55 -9.20 -7.02
C LEU A 600 25.26 -9.46 -7.81
N VAL A 601 24.42 -8.44 -7.97
CA VAL A 601 23.25 -8.45 -8.86
C VAL A 601 23.53 -7.54 -10.04
N ASN A 602 23.68 -8.10 -11.24
CA ASN A 602 23.94 -7.29 -12.44
C ASN A 602 22.68 -6.54 -12.92
N GLN A 603 22.80 -5.75 -14.00
CA GLN A 603 21.69 -4.94 -14.52
C GLN A 603 20.52 -5.78 -15.06
N GLN A 604 20.81 -7.00 -15.50
CA GLN A 604 19.87 -8.01 -15.98
C GLN A 604 19.22 -8.80 -14.82
N GLY A 605 19.63 -8.54 -13.58
CA GLY A 605 19.14 -9.23 -12.39
C GLY A 605 19.82 -10.57 -12.12
N GLU A 606 20.85 -10.97 -12.87
CA GLU A 606 21.60 -12.21 -12.63
C GLU A 606 22.48 -12.08 -11.38
N LEU A 607 22.67 -13.22 -10.70
CA LEU A 607 23.53 -13.28 -9.52
C LEU A 607 24.92 -13.78 -9.89
N VAL A 608 25.93 -13.04 -9.44
CA VAL A 608 27.34 -13.33 -9.68
C VAL A 608 28.07 -13.37 -8.34
N PHE A 609 28.84 -14.43 -8.10
CA PHE A 609 29.51 -14.65 -6.82
C PHE A 609 31.00 -14.30 -6.89
N TYR A 610 31.49 -13.64 -5.84
CA TYR A 610 32.91 -13.40 -5.60
C TYR A 610 33.25 -13.80 -4.17
N HIS A 611 34.41 -14.43 -3.96
CA HIS A 611 34.83 -14.89 -2.64
C HIS A 611 36.34 -14.75 -2.48
N THR A 612 36.82 -14.59 -1.24
CA THR A 612 38.25 -14.44 -0.94
C THR A 612 39.10 -15.66 -1.30
N ASN A 613 38.52 -16.83 -1.58
CA ASN A 613 39.27 -17.96 -2.14
C ASN A 613 39.80 -17.66 -3.56
N HIS A 614 39.12 -16.77 -4.28
CA HIS A 614 39.51 -16.28 -5.61
C HIS A 614 39.91 -14.80 -5.52
N ASP A 615 40.80 -14.50 -4.56
CA ASP A 615 41.15 -13.13 -4.14
C ASP A 615 41.61 -12.23 -5.28
N HIS A 616 42.38 -12.77 -6.23
CA HIS A 616 42.87 -12.03 -7.39
C HIS A 616 41.73 -11.45 -8.22
N VAL A 617 40.80 -12.29 -8.65
CA VAL A 617 39.67 -11.90 -9.50
C VAL A 617 38.75 -10.92 -8.76
N LEU A 618 38.53 -11.15 -7.48
CA LEU A 618 37.75 -10.26 -6.61
C LEU A 618 38.38 -8.86 -6.56
N LYS A 619 39.67 -8.77 -6.26
CA LYS A 619 40.40 -7.50 -6.17
C LYS A 619 40.41 -6.78 -7.51
N GLU A 620 40.69 -7.50 -8.59
CA GLU A 620 40.74 -6.95 -9.93
C GLU A 620 39.39 -6.35 -10.33
N PHE A 621 38.31 -7.13 -10.19
CA PHE A 621 36.96 -6.66 -10.49
C PHE A 621 36.64 -5.37 -9.74
N PHE A 622 36.74 -5.36 -8.40
CA PHE A 622 36.35 -4.17 -7.64
C PHE A 622 37.28 -2.98 -7.86
N TYR A 623 38.56 -3.19 -8.14
CA TYR A 623 39.48 -2.09 -8.48
C TYR A 623 39.10 -1.42 -9.80
N GLN A 624 38.84 -2.20 -10.86
CA GLN A 624 38.44 -1.67 -12.17
C GLN A 624 37.06 -0.97 -12.13
N HIS A 625 36.17 -1.47 -11.28
CA HIS A 625 34.78 -1.02 -11.23
C HIS A 625 34.51 0.04 -10.15
N THR A 626 35.49 0.39 -9.31
CA THR A 626 35.38 1.47 -8.34
C THR A 626 35.62 2.83 -8.96
N PHE A 627 34.78 3.81 -8.65
CA PHE A 627 34.93 5.20 -9.09
C PHE A 627 34.65 6.20 -7.97
N PHE A 628 35.26 7.38 -8.08
CA PHE A 628 35.04 8.53 -7.21
C PHE A 628 33.72 9.24 -7.55
N ASP A 629 32.90 9.49 -6.52
CA ASP A 629 31.66 10.25 -6.65
C ASP A 629 31.75 11.58 -5.88
N THR A 630 30.92 12.56 -6.24
CA THR A 630 30.86 13.85 -5.55
C THR A 630 29.66 13.91 -4.60
N PRO A 631 29.87 13.80 -3.28
CA PRO A 631 28.79 13.92 -2.31
C PRO A 631 28.33 15.37 -2.12
N SER A 632 27.24 15.54 -1.36
CA SER A 632 26.77 16.87 -0.96
C SER A 632 27.79 17.57 -0.04
N SER A 633 28.52 18.54 -0.62
CA SER A 633 29.42 19.46 0.09
C SER A 633 28.80 20.08 1.35
N THR A 634 27.53 20.47 1.30
CA THR A 634 26.83 21.05 2.46
C THR A 634 26.59 20.03 3.57
N ARG A 635 26.14 18.82 3.21
CA ARG A 635 25.82 17.76 4.19
C ARG A 635 27.07 17.29 4.94
N HIS A 636 28.20 17.17 4.24
CA HIS A 636 29.44 16.63 4.78
C HIS A 636 30.50 17.70 5.09
N ARG A 637 30.14 18.99 4.98
CA ARG A 637 30.94 20.16 5.37
C ARG A 637 32.34 20.21 4.73
N PHE A 638 32.41 20.08 3.40
CA PHE A 638 33.66 20.15 2.65
C PHE A 638 33.56 21.03 1.39
N GLY A 639 34.70 21.29 0.76
CA GLY A 639 34.78 22.05 -0.50
C GLY A 639 34.81 23.57 -0.33
N SER A 640 35.09 24.08 0.88
CA SER A 640 35.26 25.50 1.19
C SER A 640 36.57 25.73 1.94
N ILE A 641 37.15 26.92 1.75
CA ILE A 641 38.33 27.37 2.51
C ILE A 641 37.88 27.77 3.91
N TYR A 642 38.61 27.35 4.93
CA TYR A 642 38.44 27.78 6.31
C TYR A 642 39.80 28.11 6.94
N GLN A 643 39.77 28.89 8.02
CA GLN A 643 40.97 29.30 8.74
C GLN A 643 40.94 28.71 10.16
N GLU A 644 42.09 28.18 10.59
CA GLU A 644 42.29 27.65 11.93
C GLU A 644 43.71 27.95 12.38
N ASN A 645 43.87 28.51 13.59
CA ASN A 645 45.17 28.90 14.16
C ASN A 645 46.06 29.75 13.22
N GLY A 646 45.44 30.64 12.44
CA GLY A 646 46.14 31.50 11.49
C GLY A 646 46.56 30.83 10.17
N GLN A 647 46.28 29.54 9.99
CA GLN A 647 46.55 28.79 8.76
C GLN A 647 45.26 28.55 7.96
N LEU A 648 45.40 28.41 6.64
CA LEU A 648 44.29 28.17 5.73
C LEU A 648 44.21 26.70 5.34
N TYR A 649 42.98 26.18 5.28
CA TYR A 649 42.71 24.78 5.00
C TYR A 649 41.55 24.60 4.03
N PHE A 650 41.53 23.45 3.37
CA PHE A 650 40.48 23.01 2.46
C PHE A 650 40.17 21.53 2.71
N LYS A 651 38.89 21.17 2.76
CA LYS A 651 38.46 19.77 2.94
C LYS A 651 37.97 19.19 1.62
N LEU A 652 38.39 17.96 1.31
CA LEU A 652 37.80 17.11 0.26
C LEU A 652 37.17 15.87 0.90
N ASN A 653 36.06 15.38 0.36
CA ASN A 653 35.40 14.18 0.89
C ASN A 653 35.58 12.99 -0.05
N LEU A 654 35.99 11.85 0.49
CA LEU A 654 36.10 10.60 -0.24
C LEU A 654 34.75 9.86 -0.23
N GLN A 655 34.19 9.66 -1.42
CA GLN A 655 33.07 8.76 -1.66
C GLN A 655 33.41 7.84 -2.83
N LEU A 656 33.23 6.54 -2.63
CA LEU A 656 33.53 5.53 -3.65
C LEU A 656 32.28 4.70 -3.95
N ARG A 657 32.00 4.53 -5.23
CA ARG A 657 30.89 3.73 -5.76
C ARG A 657 31.39 2.72 -6.78
N LEU A 658 30.54 1.77 -7.12
CA LEU A 658 30.80 0.80 -8.18
C LEU A 658 29.98 1.12 -9.43
N ALA A 659 30.58 0.97 -10.60
CA ALA A 659 29.92 1.06 -11.89
C ALA A 659 30.35 -0.12 -12.75
N MET A 660 29.38 -0.78 -13.40
CA MET A 660 29.67 -1.76 -14.43
C MET A 660 30.40 -1.11 -15.61
N SER A 661 31.18 -1.92 -16.32
CA SER A 661 31.94 -1.54 -17.53
C SER A 661 31.03 -1.13 -18.68
#